data_AF-A0A077L593-F1
#
_entry.id   AF-A0A077L593-F1
#
_cell.length_a   1.000
_cell.length_b   1.000
_cell.length_c   1.000
_cell.angle_alpha   90.00
_cell.angle_beta   90.00
_cell.angle_gamma   90.00
#
_symmetry.space_group_name_H-M   'P 1'
#
loop_
_entity.id
_entity.type
_entity.pdbx_description
1 polymer ?
#
loop_
_entity_poly.entity_id
_entity_poly.type
_entity_poly.pdbx_seq_one_letter_code
_entity_poly.pdbx_strand_id
1 'polypeptide(L)'
;MKNNKPMKSQEKRGIGLFGIIGIFIGIIALVILILIIIEQIKDASIRYKDILFLEKVVRESAKSQTDNLFISNWVENTYADTLSVVVQGTPSELGNLLNNPRYPQTSYSFTVNLSGLLERQLPDSLIAWTGQKTYFEAIKAAATTQGNIVGEIASIPAPKPGIFSRYISPAINILFFGIIVISIIFSLKSMSKRGLGGELGFNNKTLAQRIYSDKKFSDIAGNEEVKEEVFELVDYLKNPKKYDSAGARIPKGILLGGPPGTGKTLIAKATAGEANVPFFFISASNFVEMFVGLGAKRVRDMFEDARKHSPAIIFIDELDAVGRARGAGIGGGNDEREQTLNQLLVEMDGIKENSGVLIIAATNRTDVLDPALLRPGRFDRTITVGLPDIKEREAILKLHSKGKIIDPKINFSQLARRTPGFSGAQLENVINEASLLSVRERTRFITLDQIDEAIDRVMSGPAKKSRTISQKENIAVAYHEAGHAVVGLKIKGGNKVQKITIIPRGQAGGYNLMMPEEEKYNHSRSELCAIITSFMGGRVAEAIIYGKDNVSTGASDDIAKATSIARKMVTEWGLSDLGPIKYEEDSSNPFLGRDYMKNASFSSKIGQEIDEEIRKIILNAEKKAHEIISQNRELLELIKDALIIKETIVAEEIEYIAKNMKLPEELTKTKENLKEEYSEKDFNVLFNEVLGQKNISEDKYKNDLEKELEKHSINDDKSNTNTDPSLEN
;
A
#
# COMPACT_ATOMS: atom_id res chain seq x y z
N MET A 1 91.58 -17.33 -2.05
CA MET A 1 91.74 -16.04 -2.77
C MET A 1 90.73 -15.98 -3.91
N LYS A 2 89.94 -14.88 -3.92
CA LYS A 2 89.25 -14.20 -5.05
C LYS A 2 88.38 -15.02 -6.02
N ASN A 3 87.05 -14.86 -5.97
CA ASN A 3 86.25 -13.83 -6.65
C ASN A 3 86.34 -13.86 -8.19
N ASN A 4 85.23 -14.22 -8.84
CA ASN A 4 84.62 -13.38 -9.89
C ASN A 4 83.17 -13.81 -10.19
N LYS A 5 82.22 -12.93 -9.84
CA LYS A 5 80.84 -12.91 -10.38
C LYS A 5 80.87 -12.22 -11.75
N PRO A 6 80.07 -12.64 -12.75
CA PRO A 6 79.72 -11.77 -13.86
C PRO A 6 78.53 -10.86 -13.48
N MET A 7 78.62 -9.62 -13.94
CA MET A 7 77.66 -8.52 -13.76
C MET A 7 76.27 -8.87 -14.31
N LYS A 8 75.23 -8.64 -13.50
CA LYS A 8 73.85 -8.52 -13.99
C LYS A 8 73.68 -7.13 -14.61
N SER A 9 73.21 -7.10 -15.85
CA SER A 9 72.68 -5.90 -16.52
C SER A 9 71.56 -5.28 -15.68
N GLN A 10 71.67 -3.99 -15.39
CA GLN A 10 70.62 -3.20 -14.76
C GLN A 10 69.41 -3.10 -15.71
N GLU A 11 68.36 -3.88 -15.47
CA GLU A 11 67.02 -3.50 -15.92
C GLU A 11 66.59 -2.28 -15.09
N LYS A 12 66.38 -1.14 -15.77
CA LYS A 12 65.70 0.02 -15.20
C LYS A 12 64.32 -0.44 -14.70
N ARG A 13 64.16 -0.56 -13.39
CA ARG A 13 62.84 -0.74 -12.76
C ARG A 13 62.01 0.51 -13.05
N GLY A 14 61.15 0.44 -14.06
CA GLY A 14 60.09 1.42 -14.27
C GLY A 14 59.22 1.49 -13.01
N ILE A 15 58.86 2.69 -12.59
CA ILE A 15 58.01 2.93 -11.42
C ILE A 15 56.66 2.24 -11.70
N GLY A 16 56.37 1.17 -10.95
CA GLY A 16 55.09 0.48 -11.04
C GLY A 16 53.92 1.41 -10.68
N LEU A 17 52.71 1.05 -11.08
CA LEU A 17 51.48 1.84 -10.89
C LEU A 17 51.35 2.40 -9.45
N PHE A 18 51.67 1.57 -8.46
CA PHE A 18 51.66 1.93 -7.04
C PHE A 18 52.68 3.01 -6.67
N GLY A 19 53.84 3.06 -7.32
CA GLY A 19 54.86 4.09 -7.08
C GLY A 19 54.46 5.45 -7.65
N ILE A 20 53.78 5.48 -8.81
CA ILE A 20 53.28 6.73 -9.40
C ILE A 20 52.12 7.28 -8.56
N ILE A 21 51.21 6.42 -8.12
CA ILE A 21 50.10 6.78 -7.22
C ILE A 21 50.65 7.31 -5.88
N GLY A 22 51.68 6.67 -5.33
CA GLY A 22 52.33 7.14 -4.09
C GLY A 22 52.94 8.54 -4.21
N ILE A 23 53.62 8.84 -5.32
CA ILE A 23 54.19 10.17 -5.56
C ILE A 23 53.09 11.22 -5.69
N PHE A 24 52.00 10.90 -6.39
CA PHE A 24 50.89 11.83 -6.59
C PHE A 24 50.14 12.15 -5.28
N ILE A 25 49.90 11.14 -4.44
CA ILE A 25 49.32 11.32 -3.10
C ILE A 25 50.24 12.18 -2.21
N GLY A 26 51.55 11.96 -2.27
CA GLY A 26 52.52 12.74 -1.50
C GLY A 26 52.52 14.24 -1.84
N ILE A 27 52.40 14.59 -3.13
CA ILE A 27 52.35 15.98 -3.58
C ILE A 27 51.06 16.67 -3.10
N ILE A 28 49.91 16.01 -3.21
CA ILE A 28 48.63 16.57 -2.76
C ILE A 28 48.63 16.80 -1.24
N ALA A 29 49.16 15.84 -0.47
CA ALA A 29 49.24 15.98 0.99
C ALA A 29 50.13 17.15 1.42
N LEU A 30 51.26 17.38 0.74
CA LEU A 30 52.17 18.49 1.01
C LEU A 30 51.49 19.86 0.78
N VAL A 31 50.75 20.00 -0.33
CA VAL A 31 50.04 21.24 -0.67
C VAL A 31 48.94 21.55 0.35
N ILE A 32 48.18 20.54 0.77
CA ILE A 32 47.16 20.70 1.81
C ILE A 32 47.79 21.12 3.14
N LEU A 33 48.91 20.50 3.53
CA LEU A 33 49.61 20.83 4.77
C LEU A 33 50.10 22.29 4.78
N ILE A 34 50.67 22.77 3.67
CA ILE A 34 51.12 24.17 3.54
C ILE A 34 49.94 25.13 3.67
N LEU A 35 48.81 24.83 3.03
CA LEU A 35 47.60 25.67 3.10
C LEU A 35 47.02 25.72 4.52
N ILE A 36 46.99 24.58 5.24
CA ILE A 36 46.54 24.53 6.64
C ILE A 36 47.44 25.37 7.53
N ILE A 37 48.76 25.31 7.35
CA ILE A 37 49.72 26.09 8.16
C ILE A 37 49.53 27.60 7.92
N ILE A 38 49.32 28.04 6.67
CA ILE A 38 49.07 29.45 6.34
C ILE A 38 47.78 29.96 7.00
N GLU A 39 46.75 29.12 7.10
CA GLU A 39 45.45 29.48 7.69
C GLU A 39 45.52 29.49 9.23
N GLN A 40 46.24 28.56 9.85
CA GLN A 40 46.47 28.55 11.31
C GLN A 40 47.25 29.78 11.80
N ILE A 41 48.14 30.32 10.97
CA ILE A 41 48.88 31.56 11.29
C ILE A 41 47.97 32.80 11.20
N LYS A 42 46.88 32.75 10.42
CA LYS A 42 45.94 33.87 10.27
C LYS A 42 44.86 33.95 11.37
N ASP A 43 44.44 32.83 11.94
CA ASP A 43 43.32 32.79 12.91
C ASP A 43 43.73 32.93 14.39
N ALA A 44 45.00 33.22 14.70
CA ALA A 44 45.45 33.49 16.05
C ALA A 44 45.20 34.96 16.48
N SER A 45 44.03 35.28 17.04
CA SER A 45 43.86 36.16 18.24
C SER A 45 42.40 36.55 18.55
N ILE A 46 41.57 35.60 19.00
CA ILE A 46 40.34 35.98 19.72
C ILE A 46 40.76 36.39 21.14
N ARG A 47 40.55 37.66 21.51
CA ARG A 47 40.94 38.20 22.83
C ARG A 47 39.73 38.34 23.74
N TYR A 48 39.73 37.58 24.84
CA TYR A 48 38.71 37.72 25.88
C TYR A 48 39.08 38.84 26.86
N LYS A 49 38.08 39.63 27.28
CA LYS A 49 38.18 40.68 28.30
C LYS A 49 37.06 40.51 29.32
N ASP A 50 37.24 41.08 30.50
CA ASP A 50 36.26 41.04 31.58
C ASP A 50 35.22 42.17 31.44
N ILE A 51 34.14 42.06 32.22
CA ILE A 51 33.03 43.03 32.21
C ILE A 51 33.50 44.43 32.67
N LEU A 52 34.50 44.50 33.55
CA LEU A 52 35.08 45.76 34.03
C LEU A 52 35.81 46.50 32.91
N PHE A 53 36.49 45.77 32.02
CA PHE A 53 37.08 46.38 30.83
C PHE A 53 36.01 46.91 29.87
N LEU A 54 34.89 46.21 29.69
CA LEU A 54 33.75 46.71 28.90
C LEU A 54 33.18 48.01 29.50
N GLU A 55 33.01 48.07 30.82
CA GLU A 55 32.56 49.29 31.50
C GLU A 55 33.53 50.46 31.27
N LYS A 56 34.84 50.20 31.36
CA LYS A 56 35.88 51.21 31.04
C LYS A 56 35.74 51.71 29.61
N VAL A 57 35.56 50.81 28.63
CA VAL A 57 35.38 51.16 27.21
C VAL A 57 34.16 52.06 27.02
N VAL A 58 33.00 51.68 27.55
CA VAL A 58 31.75 52.45 27.42
C VAL A 58 31.89 53.83 28.08
N ARG A 59 32.50 53.90 29.26
CA ARG A 59 32.68 55.16 29.99
C ARG A 59 33.63 56.11 29.27
N GLU A 60 34.74 55.61 28.75
CA GLU A 60 35.71 56.44 28.04
C GLU A 60 35.21 56.84 26.65
N SER A 61 34.47 55.99 25.94
CA SER A 61 33.80 56.39 24.69
C SER A 61 32.73 57.46 24.93
N ALA A 62 31.94 57.35 26.02
CA ALA A 62 30.87 58.30 26.32
C ALA A 62 31.38 59.69 26.77
N LYS A 63 32.60 59.79 27.31
CA LYS A 63 33.22 61.07 27.66
C LYS A 63 33.81 61.82 26.46
N SER A 64 33.99 61.14 25.33
CA SER A 64 34.61 61.74 24.15
C SER A 64 33.66 62.76 23.53
N GLN A 65 33.92 64.05 23.75
CA GLN A 65 33.10 65.14 23.20
C GLN A 65 33.35 65.39 21.69
N THR A 66 34.30 64.67 21.08
CA THR A 66 34.75 64.89 19.70
C THR A 66 34.57 63.65 18.80
N ASP A 67 33.84 62.61 19.24
CA ASP A 67 33.56 61.35 18.51
C ASP A 67 34.81 60.58 18.00
N ASN A 68 36.00 60.86 18.52
CA ASN A 68 37.23 60.20 18.06
C ASN A 68 37.42 58.78 18.61
N LEU A 69 36.71 58.40 19.67
CA LEU A 69 36.75 57.07 20.28
C LEU A 69 35.33 56.59 20.52
N PHE A 70 34.88 55.61 19.74
CA PHE A 70 33.51 55.13 19.78
C PHE A 70 33.42 53.61 19.54
N ILE A 71 32.30 53.03 19.98
CA ILE A 71 31.99 51.63 19.72
C ILE A 71 31.36 51.56 18.32
N SER A 72 32.07 50.92 17.39
CA SER A 72 31.66 50.80 15.99
C SER A 72 30.69 49.65 15.75
N ASN A 73 30.84 48.56 16.51
CA ASN A 73 29.97 47.39 16.39
C ASN A 73 29.97 46.58 17.68
N TRP A 74 28.85 45.93 17.98
CA TRP A 74 28.75 44.90 19.00
C TRP A 74 27.88 43.74 18.50
N VAL A 75 28.28 42.50 18.78
CA VAL A 75 27.56 41.31 18.34
C VAL A 75 27.40 40.38 19.52
N GLU A 76 26.14 40.08 19.84
CA GLU A 76 25.78 39.15 20.90
C GLU A 76 25.67 37.74 20.33
N ASN A 77 26.30 36.79 21.00
CA ASN A 77 26.07 35.36 20.78
C ASN A 77 25.35 34.80 22.00
N THR A 78 24.02 34.74 21.89
CA THR A 78 23.10 34.27 22.93
C THR A 78 23.33 32.80 23.31
N TYR A 79 23.82 31.98 22.37
CA TYR A 79 24.10 30.57 22.67
C TYR A 79 25.39 30.39 23.48
N ALA A 80 26.38 31.26 23.27
CA ALA A 80 27.67 31.20 23.95
C ALA A 80 27.76 32.11 25.19
N ASP A 81 26.72 32.90 25.48
CA ASP A 81 26.69 33.94 26.52
C ASP A 81 27.86 34.93 26.40
N THR A 82 28.17 35.37 25.18
CA THR A 82 29.30 36.29 24.91
C THR A 82 28.90 37.49 24.07
N LEU A 83 29.51 38.64 24.37
CA LEU A 83 29.40 39.87 23.60
C LEU A 83 30.75 40.20 22.96
N SER A 84 30.80 40.22 21.63
CA SER A 84 31.96 40.70 20.87
C SER A 84 31.80 42.19 20.57
N VAL A 85 32.78 43.00 20.94
CA VAL A 85 32.74 44.47 20.79
C VAL A 85 33.93 44.94 19.97
N VAL A 86 33.68 45.87 19.03
CA VAL A 86 34.69 46.51 18.20
C VAL A 86 34.70 48.01 18.46
N VAL A 87 35.82 48.49 19.00
CA VAL A 87 36.05 49.91 19.29
C VAL A 87 36.93 50.50 18.20
N GLN A 88 36.56 51.68 17.71
CA GLN A 88 37.37 52.47 16.79
C GLN A 88 37.85 53.74 17.47
N GLY A 89 39.07 54.14 17.14
CA GLY A 89 39.58 55.44 17.51
C GLY A 89 41.01 55.70 17.06
N THR A 90 41.56 56.85 17.42
CA THR A 90 42.94 57.18 17.03
C THR A 90 43.93 56.23 17.72
N PRO A 91 45.09 55.93 17.10
CA PRO A 91 46.08 55.02 17.68
C PRO A 91 46.55 55.47 19.09
N SER A 92 46.59 56.78 19.34
CA SER A 92 46.88 57.37 20.65
C SER A 92 45.80 57.09 21.70
N GLU A 93 44.52 57.25 21.34
CA GLU A 93 43.40 57.06 22.28
C GLU A 93 43.18 55.57 22.57
N LEU A 94 43.23 54.72 21.54
CA LEU A 94 43.20 53.27 21.73
C LEU A 94 44.42 52.78 22.50
N GLY A 95 45.59 53.38 22.25
CA GLY A 95 46.79 53.12 23.02
C GLY A 95 46.61 53.44 24.50
N ASN A 96 45.99 54.57 24.85
CA ASN A 96 45.67 54.92 26.23
C ASN A 96 44.61 53.99 26.84
N LEU A 97 43.55 53.67 26.10
CA LEU A 97 42.47 52.77 26.55
C LEU A 97 43.02 51.37 26.92
N LEU A 98 43.91 50.85 26.08
CA LEU A 98 44.53 49.54 26.20
C LEU A 98 45.75 49.51 27.13
N ASN A 99 46.16 50.66 27.68
CA ASN A 99 47.44 50.85 28.38
C ASN A 99 48.64 50.36 27.55
N ASN A 100 48.62 50.60 26.23
CA ASN A 100 49.69 50.30 25.28
C ASN A 100 49.96 51.52 24.37
N PRO A 101 50.90 52.41 24.76
CA PRO A 101 51.14 53.68 24.07
C PRO A 101 51.59 53.56 22.61
N ARG A 102 51.99 52.37 22.15
CA ARG A 102 52.44 52.10 20.78
C ARG A 102 51.44 51.27 19.98
N TYR A 103 50.17 51.23 20.38
CA TYR A 103 49.16 50.50 19.63
C TYR A 103 48.99 51.14 18.24
N PRO A 104 49.28 50.42 17.14
CA PRO A 104 49.39 51.04 15.82
C PRO A 104 48.07 51.06 15.03
N GLN A 105 47.05 50.34 15.52
CA GLN A 105 45.80 50.13 14.80
C GLN A 105 44.75 51.14 15.24
N THR A 106 43.82 51.46 14.33
CA THR A 106 42.68 52.35 14.56
C THR A 106 41.41 51.61 15.02
N SER A 107 41.51 50.29 15.18
CA SER A 107 40.43 49.46 15.72
C SER A 107 40.95 48.40 16.70
N TYR A 108 40.10 48.03 17.65
CA TYR A 108 40.35 46.95 18.60
C TYR A 108 39.09 46.13 18.82
N SER A 109 39.20 44.81 18.64
CA SER A 109 38.12 43.86 18.90
C SER A 109 38.42 42.98 20.11
N PHE A 110 37.40 42.77 20.94
CA PHE A 110 37.47 41.87 22.09
C PHE A 110 36.12 41.20 22.33
N THR A 111 36.14 40.11 23.09
CA THR A 111 34.92 39.38 23.47
C THR A 111 34.82 39.30 24.99
N VAL A 112 33.62 39.52 25.54
CA VAL A 112 33.34 39.46 26.98
C VAL A 112 32.35 38.34 27.22
N ASN A 113 32.58 37.55 28.27
CA ASN A 113 31.61 36.56 28.74
C ASN A 113 30.63 37.25 29.70
N LEU A 114 29.33 37.11 29.44
CA LEU A 114 28.26 37.89 30.08
C LEU A 114 27.71 37.20 31.34
N SER A 115 28.09 35.95 31.60
CA SER A 115 27.83 35.14 32.80
C SER A 115 26.58 35.57 33.60
N GLY A 116 25.40 35.48 32.97
CA GLY A 116 24.10 35.65 33.63
C GLY A 116 23.74 37.05 34.15
N LEU A 117 24.47 38.10 33.79
CA LEU A 117 24.16 39.49 34.18
C LEU A 117 22.98 40.09 33.40
N LEU A 118 22.63 39.53 32.24
CA LEU A 118 21.64 40.09 31.32
C LEU A 118 20.18 39.79 31.68
N GLU A 119 19.93 38.82 32.57
CA GLU A 119 18.58 38.45 33.03
C GLU A 119 18.21 39.01 34.42
N ARG A 120 19.11 39.76 35.08
CA ARG A 120 18.75 40.44 36.34
C ARG A 120 17.82 41.62 36.07
N GLN A 121 16.62 41.56 36.65
CA GLN A 121 15.69 42.69 36.66
C GLN A 121 16.31 43.90 37.35
N LEU A 122 16.12 45.06 36.74
CA LEU A 122 16.52 46.34 37.35
C LEU A 122 15.68 46.57 38.62
N PRO A 123 16.24 47.22 39.67
CA PRO A 123 15.42 47.69 40.79
C PRO A 123 14.29 48.59 40.28
N ASP A 124 13.10 48.50 40.87
CA ASP A 124 11.90 49.23 40.41
C ASP A 124 12.12 50.74 40.25
N SER A 125 13.00 51.32 41.08
CA SER A 125 13.39 52.74 40.99
C SER A 125 14.13 53.09 39.70
N LEU A 126 14.94 52.18 39.15
CA LEU A 126 15.65 52.36 37.87
C LEU A 126 14.78 52.00 36.67
N ILE A 127 13.85 51.05 36.82
CA ILE A 127 12.85 50.76 35.78
C ILE A 127 11.95 51.98 35.57
N ALA A 128 11.51 52.64 36.65
CA ALA A 128 10.69 53.84 36.56
C ALA A 128 11.41 55.01 35.86
N TRP A 129 12.73 55.11 36.00
CA TRP A 129 13.52 56.17 35.36
C TRP A 129 13.89 55.86 33.91
N THR A 130 14.30 54.63 33.61
CA THR A 130 14.80 54.25 32.28
C THR A 130 13.71 53.73 31.34
N GLY A 131 12.57 53.30 31.89
CA GLY A 131 11.50 52.61 31.16
C GLY A 131 11.84 51.17 30.74
N GLN A 132 13.06 50.71 31.03
CA GLN A 132 13.58 49.40 30.61
C GLN A 132 13.62 48.43 31.79
N LYS A 133 13.38 47.14 31.54
CA LYS A 133 13.19 46.16 32.60
C LYS A 133 14.47 45.42 32.99
N THR A 134 15.45 45.39 32.09
CA THR A 134 16.73 44.67 32.29
C THR A 134 17.92 45.62 32.16
N TYR A 135 19.02 45.29 32.85
CA TYR A 135 20.27 46.04 32.75
C TYR A 135 20.76 46.16 31.30
N PHE A 136 20.50 45.15 30.47
CA PHE A 136 20.89 45.14 29.05
C PHE A 136 20.12 46.16 28.21
N GLU A 137 18.80 46.20 28.34
CA GLU A 137 17.96 47.17 27.63
C GLU A 137 18.30 48.60 28.05
N ALA A 138 18.59 48.82 29.33
CA ALA A 138 19.03 50.13 29.82
C ALA A 138 20.39 50.55 29.23
N ILE A 139 21.35 49.63 29.08
CA ILE A 139 22.65 49.91 28.44
C ILE A 139 22.48 50.18 26.95
N LYS A 140 21.65 49.40 26.24
CA LYS A 140 21.30 49.67 24.82
C LYS A 140 20.66 51.05 24.67
N ALA A 141 19.72 51.40 25.54
CA ALA A 141 19.04 52.69 25.52
C ALA A 141 19.99 53.87 25.80
N ALA A 142 20.92 53.72 26.74
CA ALA A 142 21.94 54.72 27.06
C ALA A 142 22.97 54.91 25.94
N ALA A 143 23.24 53.87 25.13
CA ALA A 143 24.10 53.99 23.95
C ALA A 143 23.41 54.70 22.76
N THR A 144 22.09 54.94 22.83
CA THR A 144 21.27 55.58 21.78
C THR A 144 20.91 57.05 22.03
N THR A 145 21.58 57.75 22.95
CA THR A 145 21.38 59.20 23.09
C THR A 145 22.11 59.98 21.98
N GLN A 146 21.33 60.31 20.94
CA GLN A 146 21.54 61.26 19.82
C GLN A 146 21.30 60.67 18.41
N GLY A 147 20.31 59.75 18.30
CA GLY A 147 19.48 59.72 17.10
C GLY A 147 20.09 59.15 15.81
N ASN A 148 21.19 58.40 15.88
CA ASN A 148 21.63 57.55 14.76
C ASN A 148 22.02 56.16 15.28
N ILE A 149 21.25 55.15 14.87
CA ILE A 149 21.58 53.73 15.04
C ILE A 149 22.70 53.43 14.05
N VAL A 150 23.97 53.51 14.48
CA VAL A 150 25.08 52.97 13.68
C VAL A 150 25.18 51.48 13.99
N GLY A 151 24.35 50.70 13.30
CA GLY A 151 24.31 49.26 13.43
C GLY A 151 23.40 48.66 12.36
N GLU A 152 23.94 48.48 11.15
CA GLU A 152 23.29 47.72 10.09
C GLU A 152 23.05 46.28 10.55
N ILE A 153 21.82 45.79 10.44
CA ILE A 153 21.53 44.34 10.45
C ILE A 153 22.02 43.80 9.10
N ALA A 154 23.33 43.56 9.00
CA ALA A 154 23.91 42.91 7.84
C ALA A 154 23.59 41.41 7.89
N SER A 155 22.89 40.93 6.87
CA SER A 155 22.64 39.50 6.62
C SER A 155 23.94 38.70 6.70
N ILE A 156 23.90 37.60 7.46
CA ILE A 156 25.00 36.65 7.68
C ILE A 156 25.69 36.32 6.33
N PRO A 157 26.98 36.63 6.12
CA PRO A 157 27.71 36.03 5.00
C PRO A 157 27.78 34.52 5.27
N ALA A 158 27.39 33.72 4.27
CA ALA A 158 27.32 32.26 4.36
C ALA A 158 28.56 31.70 5.08
N PRO A 159 28.41 30.72 6.01
CA PRO A 159 29.52 30.18 6.76
C PRO A 159 30.61 29.75 5.78
N LYS A 160 31.80 30.35 5.91
CA LYS A 160 32.93 29.96 5.08
C LYS A 160 33.14 28.46 5.27
N PRO A 161 33.15 27.66 4.20
CA PRO A 161 33.22 26.21 4.30
C PRO A 161 34.45 25.83 5.14
N GLY A 162 34.24 24.99 6.16
CA GLY A 162 35.32 24.51 7.02
C GLY A 162 36.46 23.87 6.22
N ILE A 163 37.64 23.79 6.83
CA ILE A 163 38.88 23.29 6.20
C ILE A 163 38.65 21.98 5.44
N PHE A 164 37.83 21.08 6.00
CA PHE A 164 37.45 19.82 5.36
C PHE A 164 36.71 20.01 4.03
N SER A 165 35.66 20.82 4.01
CA SER A 165 34.90 21.10 2.78
C SER A 165 35.68 21.92 1.75
N ARG A 166 36.61 22.77 2.20
CA ARG A 166 37.34 23.69 1.32
C ARG A 166 38.53 23.06 0.63
N TYR A 167 39.27 22.19 1.32
CA TYR A 167 40.51 21.60 0.76
C TYR A 167 40.47 20.07 0.71
N ILE A 168 39.91 19.41 1.73
CA ILE A 168 39.96 17.94 1.82
C ILE A 168 38.97 17.30 0.83
N SER A 169 37.72 17.78 0.78
CA SER A 169 36.69 17.30 -0.15
C SER A 169 37.10 17.40 -1.63
N PRO A 170 37.55 18.56 -2.15
CA PRO A 170 37.99 18.65 -3.54
C PRO A 170 39.25 17.81 -3.82
N ALA A 171 40.17 17.67 -2.84
CA ALA A 171 41.34 16.81 -2.99
C ALA A 171 40.98 15.32 -3.10
N ILE A 172 39.99 14.85 -2.32
CA ILE A 172 39.44 13.49 -2.43
C ILE A 172 38.83 13.28 -3.82
N ASN A 173 38.07 14.25 -4.33
CA ASN A 173 37.49 14.15 -5.67
C ASN A 173 38.55 14.11 -6.77
N ILE A 174 39.61 14.93 -6.68
CA ILE A 174 40.72 14.90 -7.63
C ILE A 174 41.48 13.58 -7.57
N LEU A 175 41.71 13.03 -6.37
CA LEU A 175 42.33 11.73 -6.20
C LEU A 175 41.48 10.61 -6.80
N PHE A 176 40.16 10.64 -6.56
CA PHE A 176 39.21 9.67 -7.11
C PHE A 176 39.17 9.75 -8.65
N PHE A 177 39.12 10.95 -9.21
CA PHE A 177 39.15 11.16 -10.66
C PHE A 177 40.49 10.72 -11.27
N GLY A 178 41.61 11.00 -10.59
CA GLY A 178 42.94 10.55 -11.00
C GLY A 178 43.05 9.02 -11.03
N ILE A 179 42.51 8.33 -10.02
CA ILE A 179 42.46 6.86 -9.98
C ILE A 179 41.59 6.31 -11.12
N ILE A 180 40.43 6.92 -11.41
CA ILE A 180 39.57 6.52 -12.53
C ILE A 180 40.30 6.70 -13.87
N VAL A 181 40.94 7.85 -14.10
CA VAL A 181 41.67 8.11 -15.35
C VAL A 181 42.84 7.13 -15.51
N ILE A 182 43.60 6.86 -14.46
CA ILE A 182 44.68 5.87 -14.48
C ILE A 182 44.13 4.45 -14.74
N SER A 183 42.99 4.09 -14.13
CA SER A 183 42.31 2.80 -14.34
C SER A 183 41.78 2.65 -15.77
N ILE A 184 41.25 3.72 -16.37
CA ILE A 184 40.79 3.75 -17.77
C ILE A 184 41.99 3.60 -18.72
N ILE A 185 43.09 4.32 -18.48
CA ILE A 185 44.31 4.21 -19.31
C ILE A 185 44.91 2.80 -19.20
N PHE A 186 44.85 2.16 -18.03
CA PHE A 186 45.32 0.79 -17.84
C PHE A 186 44.37 -0.24 -18.46
N SER A 187 43.05 -0.03 -18.38
CA SER A 187 42.03 -0.86 -19.07
C SER A 187 42.20 -0.78 -20.58
N LEU A 188 42.40 0.41 -21.13
CA LEU A 188 42.65 0.62 -22.56
C LEU A 188 43.97 0.00 -23.02
N LYS A 189 45.02 0.02 -22.19
CA LYS A 189 46.28 -0.71 -22.45
C LYS A 189 46.16 -2.23 -22.28
N SER A 190 45.21 -2.73 -21.49
CA SER A 190 44.91 -4.17 -21.39
C SER A 190 44.07 -4.65 -22.58
N MET A 191 43.19 -3.79 -23.10
CA MET A 191 42.40 -4.02 -24.30
C MET A 191 43.28 -3.99 -25.57
N SER A 192 44.35 -3.19 -25.63
CA SER A 192 45.25 -3.21 -26.80
C SER A 192 46.20 -4.42 -26.84
N LYS A 193 46.34 -5.18 -25.74
CA LYS A 193 47.09 -6.46 -25.71
C LYS A 193 46.24 -7.70 -25.95
N ARG A 194 44.90 -7.58 -25.99
CA ARG A 194 43.98 -8.64 -26.46
C ARG A 194 43.38 -8.18 -27.78
N GLY A 195 43.84 -8.80 -28.87
CA GLY A 195 43.45 -8.45 -30.23
C GLY A 195 41.94 -8.24 -30.42
N LEU A 196 41.64 -7.32 -31.32
CA LEU A 196 40.35 -6.77 -31.75
C LEU A 196 39.40 -7.79 -32.42
N GLY A 197 39.21 -8.97 -31.82
CA GLY A 197 38.38 -10.04 -32.38
C GLY A 197 37.80 -11.03 -31.35
N GLY A 198 37.78 -10.69 -30.06
CA GLY A 198 37.23 -11.53 -29.01
C GLY A 198 35.78 -11.16 -28.68
N GLU A 199 34.86 -11.99 -29.16
CA GLU A 199 33.45 -12.08 -28.77
C GLU A 199 33.25 -11.82 -27.27
N LEU A 200 32.55 -10.72 -26.95
CA LEU A 200 32.17 -10.40 -25.58
C LEU A 200 31.13 -11.43 -25.14
N GLY A 201 31.56 -12.38 -24.31
CA GLY A 201 30.73 -13.43 -23.73
C GLY A 201 29.63 -12.88 -22.82
N PHE A 202 28.56 -12.36 -23.42
CA PHE A 202 27.24 -12.34 -22.80
C PHE A 202 26.69 -13.76 -22.90
N ASN A 203 26.29 -14.34 -21.77
CA ASN A 203 25.70 -15.67 -21.70
C ASN A 203 24.51 -15.81 -22.67
N ASN A 204 24.75 -16.44 -23.83
CA ASN A 204 23.76 -16.84 -24.84
C ASN A 204 22.93 -18.06 -24.39
N LYS A 205 22.42 -18.08 -23.15
CA LYS A 205 21.41 -19.07 -22.77
C LYS A 205 20.03 -18.44 -22.93
N THR A 206 19.23 -19.02 -23.81
CA THR A 206 17.79 -18.74 -23.89
C THR A 206 17.18 -18.97 -22.51
N LEU A 207 16.58 -17.92 -21.94
CA LEU A 207 15.91 -17.99 -20.62
C LEU A 207 14.62 -18.82 -20.66
N ALA A 208 14.08 -19.06 -21.87
CA ALA A 208 12.95 -19.95 -22.06
C ALA A 208 13.35 -21.36 -21.67
N GLN A 209 12.87 -21.81 -20.50
CA GLN A 209 13.13 -23.16 -20.03
C GLN A 209 12.26 -24.12 -20.83
N ARG A 210 12.90 -25.01 -21.58
CA ARG A 210 12.22 -26.17 -22.17
C ARG A 210 11.87 -27.14 -21.06
N ILE A 211 10.58 -27.34 -20.83
CA ILE A 211 10.06 -28.22 -19.79
C ILE A 211 9.13 -29.24 -20.46
N TYR A 212 9.14 -30.48 -19.98
CA TYR A 212 8.07 -31.43 -20.24
C TYR A 212 7.16 -31.44 -19.02
N SER A 213 5.88 -31.14 -19.22
CA SER A 213 4.93 -31.13 -18.10
C SER A 213 4.46 -32.54 -17.77
N ASP A 214 4.45 -32.85 -16.47
CA ASP A 214 3.85 -34.06 -15.89
C ASP A 214 2.33 -33.92 -15.66
N LYS A 215 1.80 -32.70 -15.76
CA LYS A 215 0.41 -32.37 -15.43
C LYS A 215 -0.55 -32.77 -16.54
N LYS A 216 -1.72 -33.28 -16.14
CA LYS A 216 -2.81 -33.66 -17.05
C LYS A 216 -4.11 -32.98 -16.68
N PHE A 217 -5.12 -33.07 -17.54
CA PHE A 217 -6.44 -32.51 -17.22
C PHE A 217 -7.10 -33.17 -16.00
N SER A 218 -6.71 -34.41 -15.64
CA SER A 218 -7.12 -35.08 -14.41
C SER A 218 -6.64 -34.40 -13.12
N ASP A 219 -5.60 -33.57 -13.22
CA ASP A 219 -5.02 -32.81 -12.10
C ASP A 219 -5.67 -31.43 -11.94
N ILE A 220 -6.70 -31.13 -12.74
CA ILE A 220 -7.46 -29.87 -12.70
C ILE A 220 -8.91 -30.21 -12.37
N ALA A 221 -9.44 -29.63 -11.30
CA ALA A 221 -10.85 -29.73 -10.95
C ALA A 221 -11.59 -28.47 -11.42
N GLY A 222 -12.81 -28.63 -11.97
CA GLY A 222 -13.58 -27.53 -12.56
C GLY A 222 -13.03 -27.08 -13.92
N ASN A 223 -13.47 -25.90 -14.37
CA ASN A 223 -13.15 -25.29 -15.66
C ASN A 223 -13.47 -26.22 -16.85
N GLU A 224 -14.58 -26.96 -16.79
CA GLU A 224 -14.91 -27.97 -17.82
C GLU A 224 -15.06 -27.33 -19.21
N GLU A 225 -15.70 -26.16 -19.30
CA GLU A 225 -15.82 -25.40 -20.55
C GLU A 225 -14.44 -25.04 -21.12
N VAL A 226 -13.52 -24.58 -20.27
CA VAL A 226 -12.15 -24.23 -20.69
C VAL A 226 -11.38 -25.47 -21.13
N LYS A 227 -11.57 -26.61 -20.44
CA LYS A 227 -10.95 -27.89 -20.83
C LYS A 227 -11.47 -28.37 -22.18
N GLU A 228 -12.76 -28.27 -22.45
CA GLU A 228 -13.37 -28.63 -23.73
C GLU A 228 -12.82 -27.77 -24.87
N GLU A 229 -12.76 -26.45 -24.68
CA GLU A 229 -12.19 -25.50 -25.65
C GLU A 229 -10.71 -25.80 -25.94
N VAL A 230 -9.95 -26.20 -24.93
CA VAL A 230 -8.52 -26.49 -25.05
C VAL A 230 -8.28 -27.92 -25.56
N PHE A 231 -9.23 -28.85 -25.38
CA PHE A 231 -9.12 -30.23 -25.82
C PHE A 231 -9.02 -30.35 -27.35
N GLU A 232 -9.71 -29.48 -28.09
CA GLU A 232 -9.59 -29.37 -29.54
C GLU A 232 -8.12 -29.19 -29.98
N LEU A 233 -7.39 -28.36 -29.24
CA LEU A 233 -5.99 -28.03 -29.50
C LEU A 233 -5.07 -29.19 -29.17
N VAL A 234 -5.40 -29.95 -28.12
CA VAL A 234 -4.69 -31.17 -27.76
C VAL A 234 -4.80 -32.22 -28.88
N ASP A 235 -5.99 -32.43 -29.46
CA ASP A 235 -6.15 -33.35 -30.59
C ASP A 235 -5.36 -32.87 -31.81
N TYR A 236 -5.36 -31.56 -32.09
CA TYR A 236 -4.54 -30.98 -33.15
C TYR A 236 -3.03 -31.21 -32.94
N LEU A 237 -2.51 -30.97 -31.73
CA LEU A 237 -1.09 -31.17 -31.44
C LEU A 237 -0.67 -32.64 -31.53
N LYS A 238 -1.58 -33.58 -31.22
CA LYS A 238 -1.36 -35.02 -31.40
C LYS A 238 -1.45 -35.46 -32.87
N ASN A 239 -2.40 -34.89 -33.61
CA ASN A 239 -2.79 -35.35 -34.95
C ASN A 239 -2.83 -34.19 -35.97
N PRO A 240 -1.74 -33.43 -36.20
CA PRO A 240 -1.79 -32.21 -37.03
C PRO A 240 -2.21 -32.48 -38.48
N LYS A 241 -1.80 -33.63 -39.04
CA LYS A 241 -2.14 -34.05 -40.41
C LYS A 241 -3.64 -34.19 -40.66
N LYS A 242 -4.42 -34.56 -39.63
CA LYS A 242 -5.88 -34.71 -39.72
C LYS A 242 -6.51 -33.36 -40.06
N TYR A 243 -6.06 -32.30 -39.38
CA TYR A 243 -6.55 -30.94 -39.57
C TYR A 243 -6.04 -30.32 -40.88
N ASP A 244 -4.79 -30.59 -41.25
CA ASP A 244 -4.24 -30.24 -42.57
C ASP A 244 -5.10 -30.79 -43.70
N SER A 245 -5.44 -32.08 -43.65
CA SER A 245 -6.22 -32.76 -44.69
C SER A 245 -7.66 -32.25 -44.79
N ALA A 246 -8.21 -31.75 -43.69
CA ALA A 246 -9.53 -31.14 -43.65
C ALA A 246 -9.52 -29.67 -44.13
N GLY A 247 -8.35 -29.06 -44.34
CA GLY A 247 -8.21 -27.64 -44.63
C GLY A 247 -8.63 -26.74 -43.46
N ALA A 248 -8.68 -27.28 -42.24
CA ALA A 248 -9.06 -26.55 -41.05
C ALA A 248 -7.89 -25.66 -40.59
N ARG A 249 -8.18 -24.39 -40.31
CA ARG A 249 -7.21 -23.43 -39.76
C ARG A 249 -7.34 -23.40 -38.26
N ILE A 250 -6.31 -23.88 -37.56
CA ILE A 250 -6.25 -23.81 -36.10
C ILE A 250 -5.77 -22.41 -35.67
N PRO A 251 -6.35 -21.84 -34.59
CA PRO A 251 -5.89 -20.57 -34.03
C PRO A 251 -4.41 -20.64 -33.66
N LYS A 252 -3.64 -19.64 -34.09
CA LYS A 252 -2.18 -19.61 -33.83
C LYS A 252 -1.87 -19.28 -32.37
N GLY A 253 -2.72 -18.46 -31.76
CA GLY A 253 -2.56 -17.99 -30.40
C GLY A 253 -3.88 -18.01 -29.62
N ILE A 254 -3.78 -18.37 -28.34
CA ILE A 254 -4.88 -18.33 -27.38
C ILE A 254 -4.49 -17.44 -26.22
N LEU A 255 -5.43 -16.59 -25.81
CA LEU A 255 -5.29 -15.77 -24.62
C LEU A 255 -6.21 -16.30 -23.52
N LEU A 256 -5.61 -16.74 -22.42
CA LEU A 256 -6.28 -17.07 -21.17
C LEU A 256 -6.41 -15.80 -20.33
N GLY A 257 -7.60 -15.23 -20.27
CA GLY A 257 -7.90 -14.04 -19.49
C GLY A 257 -8.65 -14.38 -18.21
N GLY A 258 -8.34 -13.74 -17.09
CA GLY A 258 -9.18 -13.87 -15.89
C GLY A 258 -8.44 -13.59 -14.59
N PRO A 259 -9.12 -13.61 -13.43
CA PRO A 259 -8.52 -13.27 -12.14
C PRO A 259 -7.27 -14.11 -11.80
N PRO A 260 -6.38 -13.61 -10.95
CA PRO A 260 -5.22 -14.39 -10.50
C PRO A 260 -5.66 -15.64 -9.73
N GLY A 261 -4.85 -16.71 -9.79
CA GLY A 261 -5.09 -17.93 -9.02
C GLY A 261 -6.19 -18.86 -9.57
N THR A 262 -6.77 -18.59 -10.75
CA THR A 262 -7.81 -19.43 -11.37
C THR A 262 -7.27 -20.64 -12.14
N GLY A 263 -5.95 -20.84 -12.16
CA GLY A 263 -5.33 -22.01 -12.80
C GLY A 263 -4.92 -21.83 -14.25
N LYS A 264 -4.85 -20.60 -14.78
CA LYS A 264 -4.42 -20.30 -16.18
C LYS A 264 -3.11 -21.01 -16.57
N THR A 265 -2.06 -20.86 -15.76
CA THR A 265 -0.75 -21.50 -15.98
C THR A 265 -0.82 -23.02 -15.82
N LEU A 266 -1.71 -23.52 -14.94
CA LEU A 266 -1.92 -24.96 -14.74
C LEU A 266 -2.62 -25.59 -15.95
N ILE A 267 -3.63 -24.92 -16.51
CA ILE A 267 -4.33 -25.33 -17.73
C ILE A 267 -3.35 -25.46 -18.88
N ALA A 268 -2.52 -24.44 -19.13
CA ALA A 268 -1.54 -24.48 -20.21
C ALA A 268 -0.50 -25.61 -20.05
N LYS A 269 -0.04 -25.86 -18.82
CA LYS A 269 0.83 -27.00 -18.50
C LYS A 269 0.15 -28.34 -18.75
N ALA A 270 -1.12 -28.47 -18.33
CA ALA A 270 -1.91 -29.67 -18.56
C ALA A 270 -2.17 -29.92 -20.04
N THR A 271 -2.41 -28.87 -20.85
CA THR A 271 -2.51 -28.99 -22.33
C THR A 271 -1.26 -29.62 -22.92
N ALA A 272 -0.08 -29.17 -22.48
CA ALA A 272 1.19 -29.69 -22.95
C ALA A 272 1.42 -31.15 -22.52
N GLY A 273 1.10 -31.49 -21.28
CA GLY A 273 1.21 -32.85 -20.75
C GLY A 273 0.21 -33.82 -21.38
N GLU A 274 -1.01 -33.36 -21.67
CA GLU A 274 -2.04 -34.15 -22.37
C GLU A 274 -1.63 -34.43 -23.82
N ALA A 275 -1.05 -33.44 -24.51
CA ALA A 275 -0.51 -33.56 -25.87
C ALA A 275 0.87 -34.25 -25.92
N ASN A 276 1.57 -34.37 -24.79
CA ASN A 276 2.94 -34.87 -24.68
C ASN A 276 3.94 -34.12 -25.59
N VAL A 277 3.85 -32.78 -25.61
CA VAL A 277 4.71 -31.89 -26.42
C VAL A 277 5.62 -31.03 -25.54
N PRO A 278 6.76 -30.53 -26.06
CA PRO A 278 7.60 -29.58 -25.34
C PRO A 278 6.82 -28.30 -24.94
N PHE A 279 7.02 -27.86 -23.70
CA PHE A 279 6.44 -26.64 -23.14
C PHE A 279 7.54 -25.60 -22.89
N PHE A 280 7.48 -24.49 -23.61
CA PHE A 280 8.40 -23.36 -23.45
C PHE A 280 7.74 -22.31 -22.57
N PHE A 281 8.24 -22.12 -21.34
CA PHE A 281 7.69 -21.16 -20.39
C PHE A 281 8.52 -19.87 -20.36
N ILE A 282 7.85 -18.73 -20.45
CA ILE A 282 8.44 -17.41 -20.19
C ILE A 282 7.42 -16.50 -19.50
N SER A 283 7.85 -15.71 -18.50
CA SER A 283 7.06 -14.58 -18.01
C SER A 283 7.37 -13.36 -18.88
N ALA A 284 6.34 -12.63 -19.30
CA ALA A 284 6.51 -11.46 -20.14
C ALA A 284 7.30 -10.34 -19.45
N SER A 285 7.29 -10.28 -18.11
CA SER A 285 8.13 -9.34 -17.35
C SER A 285 9.62 -9.53 -17.62
N ASN A 286 10.06 -10.75 -17.95
CA ASN A 286 11.45 -11.04 -18.32
C ASN A 286 11.85 -10.42 -19.67
N PHE A 287 10.91 -9.90 -20.45
CA PHE A 287 11.25 -9.20 -21.68
C PHE A 287 11.48 -7.71 -21.47
N VAL A 288 11.16 -7.14 -20.32
CA VAL A 288 11.34 -5.72 -20.01
C VAL A 288 12.66 -5.55 -19.25
N GLU A 289 13.70 -5.08 -19.92
CA GLU A 289 15.02 -4.87 -19.31
C GLU A 289 15.59 -3.47 -19.56
N MET A 290 16.63 -3.11 -18.80
CA MET A 290 17.32 -1.81 -18.94
C MET A 290 18.05 -1.64 -20.28
N PHE A 291 18.24 -2.72 -21.04
CA PHE A 291 18.97 -2.70 -22.31
C PHE A 291 18.02 -2.82 -23.50
N VAL A 292 17.95 -1.76 -24.31
CA VAL A 292 17.13 -1.71 -25.53
C VAL A 292 17.48 -2.86 -26.47
N GLY A 293 16.45 -3.55 -26.98
CA GLY A 293 16.58 -4.62 -27.97
C GLY A 293 16.89 -6.01 -27.43
N LEU A 294 17.17 -6.17 -26.13
CA LEU A 294 17.42 -7.48 -25.53
C LEU A 294 16.12 -8.30 -25.40
N GLY A 295 14.99 -7.67 -25.04
CA GLY A 295 13.68 -8.31 -25.05
C GLY A 295 13.30 -8.84 -26.44
N ALA A 296 13.43 -8.02 -27.47
CA ALA A 296 13.20 -8.42 -28.86
C ALA A 296 14.11 -9.59 -29.33
N LYS A 297 15.38 -9.64 -28.92
CA LYS A 297 16.24 -10.81 -29.22
C LYS A 297 15.69 -12.09 -28.56
N ARG A 298 15.31 -12.03 -27.28
CA ARG A 298 14.77 -13.20 -26.55
C ARG A 298 13.49 -13.74 -27.16
N VAL A 299 12.61 -12.86 -27.62
CA VAL A 299 11.40 -13.25 -28.36
C VAL A 299 11.80 -14.05 -29.60
N ARG A 300 12.73 -13.55 -30.42
CA ARG A 300 13.20 -14.28 -31.62
C ARG A 300 13.80 -15.64 -31.28
N ASP A 301 14.72 -15.68 -30.32
CA ASP A 301 15.41 -16.92 -29.94
C ASP A 301 14.40 -17.97 -29.42
N MET A 302 13.41 -17.55 -28.62
CA MET A 302 12.35 -18.44 -28.11
C MET A 302 11.51 -19.04 -29.25
N PHE A 303 11.07 -18.22 -30.21
CA PHE A 303 10.28 -18.72 -31.34
C PHE A 303 11.11 -19.62 -32.26
N GLU A 304 12.39 -19.34 -32.45
CA GLU A 304 13.29 -20.19 -33.22
C GLU A 304 13.47 -21.57 -32.55
N ASP A 305 13.69 -21.59 -31.24
CA ASP A 305 13.85 -22.83 -30.47
C ASP A 305 12.55 -23.65 -30.46
N ALA A 306 11.38 -23.00 -30.35
CA ALA A 306 10.09 -23.68 -30.43
C ALA A 306 9.84 -24.29 -31.81
N ARG A 307 10.17 -23.56 -32.90
CA ARG A 307 10.07 -24.08 -34.28
C ARG A 307 10.93 -25.33 -34.51
N LYS A 308 12.14 -25.38 -33.95
CA LYS A 308 13.04 -26.54 -34.04
C LYS A 308 12.48 -27.80 -33.35
N HIS A 309 11.59 -27.63 -32.37
CA HIS A 309 11.03 -28.70 -31.55
C HIS A 309 9.52 -28.92 -31.77
N SER A 310 8.97 -28.42 -32.89
CA SER A 310 7.56 -28.60 -33.25
C SER A 310 7.19 -30.08 -33.42
N PRO A 311 6.01 -30.56 -32.96
CA PRO A 311 4.93 -29.77 -32.32
C PRO A 311 5.29 -29.33 -30.89
N ALA A 312 5.01 -28.08 -30.55
CA ALA A 312 5.39 -27.47 -29.27
C ALA A 312 4.43 -26.36 -28.83
N ILE A 313 4.38 -26.09 -27.52
CA ILE A 313 3.61 -24.99 -26.93
C ILE A 313 4.56 -23.91 -26.39
N ILE A 314 4.31 -22.65 -26.78
CA ILE A 314 4.92 -21.47 -26.17
C ILE A 314 3.93 -20.87 -25.19
N PHE A 315 4.30 -20.77 -23.91
CA PHE A 315 3.48 -20.15 -22.88
C PHE A 315 4.10 -18.83 -22.39
N ILE A 316 3.33 -17.75 -22.50
CA ILE A 316 3.70 -16.40 -22.05
C ILE A 316 2.80 -16.00 -20.88
N ASP A 317 3.34 -15.97 -19.67
CA ASP A 317 2.61 -15.49 -18.48
C ASP A 317 2.68 -13.96 -18.36
N GLU A 318 1.71 -13.35 -17.67
CA GLU A 318 1.65 -11.91 -17.39
C GLU A 318 1.79 -11.03 -18.65
N LEU A 319 1.09 -11.40 -19.74
CA LEU A 319 1.21 -10.72 -21.03
C LEU A 319 1.00 -9.19 -20.94
N ASP A 320 0.24 -8.71 -19.96
CA ASP A 320 0.00 -7.30 -19.71
C ASP A 320 1.27 -6.49 -19.38
N ALA A 321 2.35 -7.13 -18.92
CA ALA A 321 3.64 -6.48 -18.72
C ALA A 321 4.22 -5.89 -20.02
N VAL A 322 4.10 -6.62 -21.15
CA VAL A 322 4.60 -6.18 -22.47
C VAL A 322 3.48 -5.75 -23.42
N GLY A 323 2.26 -6.24 -23.20
CA GLY A 323 1.14 -6.13 -24.12
C GLY A 323 0.17 -4.99 -23.85
N ARG A 324 0.31 -4.22 -22.77
CA ARG A 324 -0.51 -3.03 -22.47
C ARG A 324 -0.53 -1.93 -23.56
N ALA A 325 -1.70 -1.41 -23.88
CA ALA A 325 -1.90 -0.32 -24.84
C ALA A 325 -1.14 0.97 -24.43
N ARG A 326 -0.78 1.78 -25.43
CA ARG A 326 -0.08 3.06 -25.25
C ARG A 326 -0.84 3.97 -24.27
N GLY A 327 -0.17 4.37 -23.19
CA GLY A 327 -0.59 5.52 -22.38
C GLY A 327 0.32 6.70 -22.67
N ALA A 328 -0.20 7.92 -22.61
CA ALA A 328 0.55 9.17 -22.78
C ALA A 328 1.53 9.43 -21.61
N GLY A 329 2.42 8.49 -21.35
CA GLY A 329 3.51 8.62 -20.39
C GLY A 329 4.66 9.39 -21.04
N ILE A 330 4.87 10.62 -20.59
CA ILE A 330 6.02 11.44 -20.93
C ILE A 330 7.24 10.83 -20.20
N GLY A 331 7.93 9.89 -20.83
CA GLY A 331 9.13 9.27 -20.28
C GLY A 331 9.61 8.06 -21.10
N GLY A 332 10.88 8.05 -21.50
CA GLY A 332 11.50 7.10 -22.45
C GLY A 332 11.65 5.64 -21.98
N GLY A 333 10.75 5.14 -21.12
CA GLY A 333 10.64 3.72 -20.78
C GLY A 333 9.72 2.92 -21.73
N ASN A 334 9.00 3.60 -22.63
CA ASN A 334 8.08 2.95 -23.56
C ASN A 334 8.78 2.27 -24.75
N ASP A 335 9.96 2.74 -25.17
CA ASP A 335 10.56 2.32 -26.44
C ASP A 335 10.99 0.84 -26.45
N GLU A 336 11.51 0.32 -25.33
CA GLU A 336 11.95 -1.07 -25.23
C GLU A 336 10.76 -2.04 -25.21
N ARG A 337 9.74 -1.69 -24.43
CA ARG A 337 8.49 -2.44 -24.32
C ARG A 337 7.77 -2.50 -25.67
N GLU A 338 7.70 -1.38 -26.38
CA GLU A 338 7.13 -1.30 -27.72
C GLU A 338 7.93 -2.12 -28.75
N GLN A 339 9.26 -2.06 -28.69
CA GLN A 339 10.10 -2.86 -29.58
C GLN A 339 9.91 -4.36 -29.36
N THR A 340 9.88 -4.79 -28.10
CA THR A 340 9.62 -6.18 -27.72
C THR A 340 8.22 -6.62 -28.15
N LEU A 341 7.20 -5.80 -27.92
CA LEU A 341 5.82 -6.09 -28.35
C LEU A 341 5.73 -6.24 -29.87
N ASN A 342 6.30 -5.29 -30.63
CA ASN A 342 6.31 -5.36 -32.09
C ASN A 342 7.05 -6.60 -32.59
N GLN A 343 8.15 -6.98 -31.94
CA GLN A 343 8.86 -8.21 -32.30
C GLN A 343 8.02 -9.46 -32.04
N LEU A 344 7.26 -9.51 -30.94
CA LEU A 344 6.31 -10.58 -30.67
C LEU A 344 5.25 -10.66 -31.77
N LEU A 345 4.68 -9.53 -32.17
CA LEU A 345 3.70 -9.47 -33.27
C LEU A 345 4.29 -9.97 -34.60
N VAL A 346 5.52 -9.59 -34.92
CA VAL A 346 6.22 -10.04 -36.14
C VAL A 346 6.46 -11.55 -36.12
N GLU A 347 6.87 -12.12 -34.98
CA GLU A 347 7.05 -13.58 -34.86
C GLU A 347 5.72 -14.34 -34.94
N MET A 348 4.63 -13.81 -34.36
CA MET A 348 3.29 -14.39 -34.47
C MET A 348 2.79 -14.39 -35.92
N ASP A 349 2.91 -13.26 -36.62
CA ASP A 349 2.51 -13.13 -38.02
C ASP A 349 3.37 -14.04 -38.93
N GLY A 350 4.63 -14.26 -38.55
CA GLY A 350 5.59 -15.14 -39.24
C GLY A 350 5.36 -16.64 -39.09
N ILE A 351 4.46 -17.08 -38.20
CA ILE A 351 4.10 -18.51 -38.06
C ILE A 351 3.31 -18.97 -39.29
N LYS A 352 3.85 -19.97 -39.99
CA LYS A 352 3.14 -20.66 -41.08
C LYS A 352 1.93 -21.41 -40.55
N GLU A 353 0.86 -21.44 -41.33
CA GLU A 353 -0.31 -22.29 -41.05
C GLU A 353 0.17 -23.74 -40.85
N ASN A 354 -0.36 -24.38 -39.81
CA ASN A 354 -0.08 -25.77 -39.46
C ASN A 354 1.39 -26.13 -39.20
N SER A 355 2.19 -25.16 -38.75
CA SER A 355 3.59 -25.36 -38.34
C SER A 355 3.77 -26.21 -37.07
N GLY A 356 2.68 -26.61 -36.39
CA GLY A 356 2.69 -27.36 -35.13
C GLY A 356 3.10 -26.55 -33.89
N VAL A 357 3.31 -25.25 -34.01
CA VAL A 357 3.60 -24.36 -32.87
C VAL A 357 2.32 -23.65 -32.42
N LEU A 358 1.98 -23.81 -31.14
CA LEU A 358 0.82 -23.15 -30.51
C LEU A 358 1.28 -22.14 -29.46
N ILE A 359 0.74 -20.92 -29.50
CA ILE A 359 1.02 -19.88 -28.51
C ILE A 359 -0.14 -19.82 -27.52
N ILE A 360 0.17 -19.88 -26.23
CA ILE A 360 -0.80 -19.63 -25.16
C ILE A 360 -0.25 -18.49 -24.32
N ALA A 361 -1.05 -17.44 -24.11
CA ALA A 361 -0.68 -16.36 -23.21
C ALA A 361 -1.69 -16.26 -22.06
N ALA A 362 -1.25 -15.85 -20.89
CA ALA A 362 -2.12 -15.59 -19.75
C ALA A 362 -2.05 -14.11 -19.35
N THR A 363 -3.19 -13.54 -18.98
CA THR A 363 -3.28 -12.18 -18.43
C THR A 363 -4.31 -12.14 -17.30
N ASN A 364 -4.06 -11.29 -16.31
CA ASN A 364 -5.08 -10.94 -15.31
C ASN A 364 -6.00 -9.81 -15.78
N ARG A 365 -5.60 -9.11 -16.85
CA ARG A 365 -6.24 -7.90 -17.37
C ARG A 365 -6.30 -7.95 -18.89
N THR A 366 -7.43 -8.39 -19.44
CA THR A 366 -7.65 -8.39 -20.89
C THR A 366 -7.96 -7.00 -21.43
N ASP A 367 -8.52 -6.13 -20.60
CA ASP A 367 -8.93 -4.75 -20.87
C ASP A 367 -7.77 -3.82 -21.24
N VAL A 368 -6.59 -4.04 -20.65
CA VAL A 368 -5.43 -3.15 -20.85
C VAL A 368 -4.59 -3.51 -22.06
N LEU A 369 -4.81 -4.67 -22.67
CA LEU A 369 -3.98 -5.16 -23.76
C LEU A 369 -4.15 -4.32 -25.03
N ASP A 370 -3.09 -4.22 -25.81
CA ASP A 370 -3.09 -3.59 -27.12
C ASP A 370 -4.03 -4.38 -28.05
N PRO A 371 -5.07 -3.74 -28.64
CA PRO A 371 -5.98 -4.40 -29.55
C PRO A 371 -5.29 -5.08 -30.75
N ALA A 372 -4.05 -4.69 -31.08
CA ALA A 372 -3.24 -5.34 -32.09
C ALA A 372 -2.96 -6.81 -31.76
N LEU A 373 -2.84 -7.19 -30.48
CA LEU A 373 -2.61 -8.57 -30.06
C LEU A 373 -3.83 -9.47 -30.33
N LEU A 374 -5.04 -8.91 -30.27
CA LEU A 374 -6.31 -9.61 -30.41
C LEU A 374 -6.82 -9.69 -31.87
N ARG A 375 -6.01 -9.26 -32.84
CA ARG A 375 -6.39 -9.33 -34.25
C ARG A 375 -6.27 -10.76 -34.78
N PRO A 376 -7.14 -11.17 -35.73
CA PRO A 376 -7.03 -12.47 -36.40
C PRO A 376 -5.63 -12.70 -37.00
N GLY A 377 -5.10 -13.92 -36.84
CA GLY A 377 -3.72 -14.31 -37.10
C GLY A 377 -2.77 -14.25 -35.89
N ARG A 378 -3.23 -13.80 -34.72
CA ARG A 378 -2.44 -13.62 -33.49
C ARG A 378 -3.10 -14.35 -32.32
N PHE A 379 -3.64 -13.64 -31.32
CA PHE A 379 -4.48 -14.23 -30.28
C PHE A 379 -5.92 -14.28 -30.77
N ASP A 380 -6.20 -15.27 -31.61
CA ASP A 380 -7.46 -15.43 -32.33
C ASP A 380 -8.59 -15.92 -31.42
N ARG A 381 -8.23 -16.61 -30.34
CA ARG A 381 -9.17 -17.16 -29.36
C ARG A 381 -8.87 -16.58 -27.99
N THR A 382 -9.86 -15.97 -27.37
CA THR A 382 -9.80 -15.49 -26.00
C THR A 382 -10.69 -16.37 -25.14
N ILE A 383 -10.10 -17.07 -24.18
CA ILE A 383 -10.84 -17.92 -23.24
C ILE A 383 -10.78 -17.26 -21.86
N THR A 384 -11.95 -16.98 -21.30
CA THR A 384 -12.06 -16.38 -19.97
C THR A 384 -12.06 -17.49 -18.92
N VAL A 385 -11.07 -17.49 -18.03
CA VAL A 385 -10.94 -18.40 -16.90
C VAL A 385 -11.38 -17.68 -15.62
N GLY A 386 -12.66 -17.86 -15.30
CA GLY A 386 -13.34 -17.23 -14.17
C GLY A 386 -12.94 -17.77 -12.80
N LEU A 387 -13.54 -17.18 -11.76
CA LEU A 387 -13.52 -17.77 -10.42
C LEU A 387 -14.42 -19.02 -10.40
N PRO A 388 -14.08 -20.04 -9.60
CA PRO A 388 -14.83 -21.28 -9.57
C PRO A 388 -16.21 -21.15 -8.89
N ASP A 389 -17.20 -21.84 -9.45
CA ASP A 389 -18.55 -21.98 -8.88
C ASP A 389 -18.55 -22.90 -7.65
N ILE A 390 -19.64 -22.92 -6.86
CA ILE A 390 -19.76 -23.78 -5.65
C ILE A 390 -19.35 -25.24 -5.91
N LYS A 391 -19.82 -25.84 -7.01
CA LYS A 391 -19.50 -27.24 -7.36
C LYS A 391 -18.03 -27.42 -7.71
N GLU A 392 -17.45 -26.44 -8.39
CA GLU A 392 -16.04 -26.45 -8.76
C GLU A 392 -15.16 -26.24 -7.52
N ARG A 393 -15.53 -25.34 -6.61
CA ARG A 393 -14.86 -25.16 -5.31
C ARG A 393 -14.86 -26.45 -4.51
N GLU A 394 -15.99 -27.16 -4.46
CA GLU A 394 -16.07 -28.49 -3.82
C GLU A 394 -15.10 -29.49 -4.47
N ALA A 395 -15.05 -29.54 -5.80
CA ALA A 395 -14.15 -30.43 -6.54
C ALA A 395 -12.67 -30.08 -6.33
N ILE A 396 -12.33 -28.78 -6.29
CA ILE A 396 -10.97 -28.27 -6.03
C ILE A 396 -10.55 -28.62 -4.60
N LEU A 397 -11.40 -28.37 -3.61
CA LEU A 397 -11.13 -28.75 -2.21
C LEU A 397 -10.90 -30.27 -2.08
N LYS A 398 -11.73 -31.09 -2.74
CA LYS A 398 -11.55 -32.54 -2.79
C LYS A 398 -10.25 -32.94 -3.47
N LEU A 399 -9.87 -32.30 -4.56
CA LEU A 399 -8.61 -32.56 -5.26
C LEU A 399 -7.41 -32.30 -4.35
N HIS A 400 -7.36 -31.12 -3.72
CA HIS A 400 -6.24 -30.75 -2.82
C HIS A 400 -6.27 -31.47 -1.47
N SER A 401 -7.38 -32.14 -1.13
CA SER A 401 -7.45 -33.05 0.02
C SER A 401 -6.79 -34.40 -0.23
N LYS A 402 -6.58 -34.80 -1.49
CA LYS A 402 -5.93 -36.09 -1.81
C LYS A 402 -4.53 -36.13 -1.23
N GLY A 403 -4.23 -37.20 -0.49
CA GLY A 403 -2.95 -37.40 0.19
C GLY A 403 -2.86 -36.79 1.60
N LYS A 404 -3.92 -36.11 2.08
CA LYS A 404 -4.00 -35.57 3.45
C LYS A 404 -4.96 -36.41 4.31
N ILE A 405 -4.70 -36.43 5.60
CA ILE A 405 -5.53 -37.16 6.58
C ILE A 405 -6.59 -36.20 7.12
N ILE A 406 -7.79 -36.21 6.52
CA ILE A 406 -8.91 -35.33 6.89
C ILE A 406 -9.95 -36.13 7.68
N ASP A 407 -10.61 -35.47 8.65
CA ASP A 407 -11.72 -36.09 9.40
C ASP A 407 -12.84 -36.52 8.42
N PRO A 408 -13.28 -37.80 8.42
CA PRO A 408 -14.33 -38.30 7.53
C PRO A 408 -15.70 -37.63 7.73
N LYS A 409 -15.91 -36.92 8.84
CA LYS A 409 -17.16 -36.16 9.09
C LYS A 409 -17.27 -34.88 8.27
N ILE A 410 -16.18 -34.42 7.65
CA ILE A 410 -16.16 -33.13 6.93
C ILE A 410 -16.95 -33.21 5.63
N ASN A 411 -17.91 -32.30 5.48
CA ASN A 411 -18.68 -32.13 4.25
C ASN A 411 -18.10 -31.00 3.39
N PHE A 412 -17.41 -31.36 2.31
CA PHE A 412 -16.82 -30.39 1.37
C PHE A 412 -17.86 -29.48 0.69
N SER A 413 -19.11 -29.92 0.55
CA SER A 413 -20.17 -29.09 -0.04
C SER A 413 -20.53 -27.91 0.85
N GLN A 414 -20.50 -28.10 2.18
CA GLN A 414 -20.68 -27.00 3.14
C GLN A 414 -19.47 -26.07 3.15
N LEU A 415 -18.25 -26.62 3.10
CA LEU A 415 -17.03 -25.80 3.01
C LEU A 415 -16.97 -24.95 1.73
N ALA A 416 -17.44 -25.46 0.60
CA ALA A 416 -17.51 -24.72 -0.65
C ALA A 416 -18.43 -23.48 -0.57
N ARG A 417 -19.49 -23.54 0.24
CA ARG A 417 -20.38 -22.39 0.52
C ARG A 417 -19.73 -21.35 1.43
N ARG A 418 -18.78 -21.75 2.28
CA ARG A 418 -18.00 -20.88 3.18
C ARG A 418 -16.75 -20.28 2.53
N THR A 419 -16.45 -20.64 1.27
CA THR A 419 -15.31 -20.10 0.49
C THR A 419 -15.74 -19.35 -0.79
N PRO A 420 -16.73 -18.44 -0.70
CA PRO A 420 -17.27 -17.72 -1.85
C PRO A 420 -16.24 -16.77 -2.47
N GLY A 421 -16.19 -16.74 -3.80
CA GLY A 421 -15.23 -15.90 -4.54
C GLY A 421 -13.77 -16.34 -4.41
N PHE A 422 -13.47 -17.45 -3.74
CA PHE A 422 -12.10 -17.95 -3.63
C PHE A 422 -11.64 -18.51 -4.97
N SER A 423 -10.45 -18.11 -5.40
CA SER A 423 -9.74 -18.71 -6.52
C SER A 423 -9.26 -20.13 -6.19
N GLY A 424 -8.97 -20.94 -7.20
CA GLY A 424 -8.42 -22.29 -7.01
C GLY A 424 -7.14 -22.30 -6.16
N ALA A 425 -6.26 -21.32 -6.38
CA ALA A 425 -5.04 -21.15 -5.58
C ALA A 425 -5.34 -20.80 -4.09
N GLN A 426 -6.38 -20.01 -3.82
CA GLN A 426 -6.79 -19.73 -2.44
C GLN A 426 -7.35 -20.98 -1.77
N LEU A 427 -8.15 -21.79 -2.47
CA LEU A 427 -8.68 -23.07 -1.96
C LEU A 427 -7.57 -24.09 -1.67
N GLU A 428 -6.57 -24.18 -2.54
CA GLU A 428 -5.37 -24.96 -2.28
C GLU A 428 -4.67 -24.49 -1.00
N ASN A 429 -4.53 -23.18 -0.84
CA ASN A 429 -3.89 -22.59 0.33
C ASN A 429 -4.69 -22.85 1.62
N VAL A 430 -6.03 -22.84 1.57
CA VAL A 430 -6.88 -23.21 2.73
C VAL A 430 -6.55 -24.61 3.23
N ILE A 431 -6.51 -25.61 2.33
CA ILE A 431 -6.20 -26.98 2.75
C ILE A 431 -4.75 -27.10 3.25
N ASN A 432 -3.82 -26.34 2.65
CA ASN A 432 -2.43 -26.30 3.11
C ASN A 432 -2.30 -25.70 4.52
N GLU A 433 -2.95 -24.56 4.78
CA GLU A 433 -2.98 -23.91 6.09
C GLU A 433 -3.65 -24.80 7.15
N ALA A 434 -4.75 -25.48 6.80
CA ALA A 434 -5.39 -26.46 7.68
C ALA A 434 -4.45 -27.62 8.03
N SER A 435 -3.63 -28.06 7.06
CA SER A 435 -2.60 -29.08 7.30
C SER A 435 -1.53 -28.58 8.26
N LEU A 436 -1.04 -27.35 8.08
CA LEU A 436 -0.04 -26.74 8.97
C LEU A 436 -0.58 -26.52 10.40
N LEU A 437 -1.85 -26.18 10.52
CA LEU A 437 -2.57 -26.10 11.79
C LEU A 437 -2.62 -27.44 12.50
N SER A 438 -2.99 -28.50 11.77
CA SER A 438 -3.04 -29.85 12.34
C SER A 438 -1.68 -30.32 12.89
N VAL A 439 -0.59 -29.97 12.20
CA VAL A 439 0.78 -30.27 12.64
C VAL A 439 1.14 -29.45 13.89
N ARG A 440 0.76 -28.16 13.92
CA ARG A 440 1.02 -27.28 15.07
C ARG A 440 0.31 -27.74 16.33
N GLU A 441 -0.94 -28.21 16.19
CA GLU A 441 -1.79 -28.68 17.28
C GLU A 441 -1.55 -30.16 17.63
N ARG A 442 -0.67 -30.84 16.87
CA ARG A 442 -0.33 -32.26 17.03
C ARG A 442 -1.57 -33.17 16.92
N THR A 443 -2.55 -32.77 16.13
CA THR A 443 -3.73 -33.57 15.83
C THR A 443 -3.43 -34.57 14.71
N ARG A 444 -4.02 -35.77 14.80
CA ARG A 444 -3.81 -36.84 13.81
C ARG A 444 -4.59 -36.62 12.51
N PHE A 445 -5.72 -35.93 12.58
CA PHE A 445 -6.61 -35.63 11.46
C PHE A 445 -6.80 -34.12 11.36
N ILE A 446 -6.98 -33.61 10.15
CA ILE A 446 -7.40 -32.24 9.91
C ILE A 446 -8.89 -32.13 10.27
N THR A 447 -9.22 -31.31 11.27
CA THR A 447 -10.59 -31.11 11.78
C THR A 447 -11.32 -29.98 11.07
N LEU A 448 -12.65 -29.90 11.24
CA LEU A 448 -13.46 -28.82 10.67
C LEU A 448 -13.01 -27.44 11.21
N ASP A 449 -12.75 -27.34 12.52
CA ASP A 449 -12.31 -26.10 13.16
C ASP A 449 -10.99 -25.58 12.57
N GLN A 450 -10.06 -26.48 12.23
CA GLN A 450 -8.78 -26.14 11.60
C GLN A 450 -8.97 -25.64 10.16
N ILE A 451 -9.93 -26.21 9.42
CA ILE A 451 -10.28 -25.73 8.09
C ILE A 451 -10.97 -24.37 8.18
N ASP A 452 -11.90 -24.18 9.11
CA ASP A 452 -12.57 -22.90 9.32
C ASP A 452 -11.57 -21.79 9.74
N GLU A 453 -10.60 -22.10 10.60
CA GLU A 453 -9.49 -21.19 10.94
C GLU A 453 -8.59 -20.92 9.73
N ALA A 454 -8.36 -21.91 8.87
CA ALA A 454 -7.58 -21.73 7.64
C ALA A 454 -8.29 -20.84 6.62
N ILE A 455 -9.61 -21.00 6.44
CA ILE A 455 -10.44 -20.12 5.60
C ILE A 455 -10.29 -18.68 6.10
N ASP A 456 -10.43 -18.46 7.41
CA ASP A 456 -10.31 -17.13 8.00
C ASP A 456 -8.92 -16.52 7.79
N ARG A 457 -7.86 -17.33 7.89
CA ARG A 457 -6.48 -16.88 7.66
C ARG A 457 -6.24 -16.46 6.23
N VAL A 458 -6.73 -17.24 5.28
CA VAL A 458 -6.58 -16.93 3.85
C VAL A 458 -7.37 -15.67 3.49
N MET A 459 -8.53 -15.46 4.11
CA MET A 459 -9.40 -14.30 3.84
C MET A 459 -8.94 -13.01 4.53
N SER A 460 -8.61 -13.08 5.83
CA SER A 460 -8.47 -11.89 6.69
C SER A 460 -7.17 -11.87 7.50
N GLY A 461 -6.30 -12.87 7.31
CA GLY A 461 -5.05 -13.02 8.04
C GLY A 461 -5.19 -13.69 9.42
N PRO A 462 -4.07 -13.86 10.14
CA PRO A 462 -4.05 -14.54 11.42
C PRO A 462 -4.82 -13.77 12.51
N ALA A 463 -5.44 -14.50 13.43
CA ALA A 463 -6.13 -13.93 14.59
C ALA A 463 -5.15 -13.14 15.47
N LYS A 464 -5.56 -11.93 15.89
CA LYS A 464 -4.76 -11.06 16.76
C LYS A 464 -4.89 -11.46 18.22
N LYS A 465 -4.17 -12.51 18.64
CA LYS A 465 -4.17 -13.00 20.03
C LYS A 465 -3.58 -12.00 21.05
N SER A 466 -2.79 -11.02 20.62
CA SER A 466 -2.11 -10.06 21.51
C SER A 466 -2.91 -8.78 21.79
N ARG A 467 -4.01 -8.53 21.06
CA ARG A 467 -4.83 -7.33 21.30
C ARG A 467 -5.76 -7.61 22.48
N THR A 468 -5.51 -6.96 23.61
CA THR A 468 -6.41 -6.96 24.75
C THR A 468 -7.64 -6.13 24.41
N ILE A 469 -8.70 -6.78 23.90
CA ILE A 469 -10.01 -6.15 23.68
C ILE A 469 -10.74 -6.07 25.02
N SER A 470 -11.33 -4.92 25.33
CA SER A 470 -12.13 -4.78 26.55
C SER A 470 -13.42 -5.59 26.41
N GLN A 471 -13.93 -6.17 27.51
CA GLN A 471 -15.19 -6.93 27.47
C GLN A 471 -16.35 -6.08 26.90
N LYS A 472 -16.39 -4.78 27.20
CA LYS A 472 -17.39 -3.85 26.64
C LYS A 472 -17.30 -3.71 25.13
N GLU A 473 -16.08 -3.61 24.58
CA GLU A 473 -15.85 -3.55 23.13
C GLU A 473 -16.25 -4.89 22.48
N ASN A 474 -15.96 -6.02 23.13
CA ASN A 474 -16.36 -7.34 22.61
C ASN A 474 -17.89 -7.51 22.57
N ILE A 475 -18.61 -7.02 23.60
CA ILE A 475 -20.07 -7.03 23.63
C ILE A 475 -20.66 -6.12 22.55
N ALA A 476 -20.08 -4.93 22.36
CA ALA A 476 -20.53 -4.02 21.29
C ALA A 476 -20.37 -4.67 19.90
N VAL A 477 -19.22 -5.30 19.64
CA VAL A 477 -19.00 -6.08 18.41
C VAL A 477 -20.01 -7.23 18.31
N ALA A 478 -20.29 -7.96 19.39
CA ALA A 478 -21.28 -9.04 19.36
C ALA A 478 -22.69 -8.54 19.01
N TYR A 479 -23.12 -7.37 19.51
CA TYR A 479 -24.38 -6.76 19.11
C TYR A 479 -24.39 -6.30 17.65
N HIS A 480 -23.29 -5.70 17.17
CA HIS A 480 -23.13 -5.30 15.77
C HIS A 480 -23.27 -6.51 14.83
N GLU A 481 -22.51 -7.58 15.11
CA GLU A 481 -22.55 -8.80 14.30
C GLU A 481 -23.89 -9.55 14.41
N ALA A 482 -24.54 -9.52 15.58
CA ALA A 482 -25.87 -10.08 15.77
C ALA A 482 -26.95 -9.30 15.00
N GLY A 483 -26.84 -7.97 14.93
CA GLY A 483 -27.77 -7.11 14.19
C GLY A 483 -27.81 -7.46 12.71
N HIS A 484 -26.63 -7.58 12.11
CA HIS A 484 -26.42 -8.14 10.79
C HIS A 484 -27.12 -9.48 10.58
N ALA A 485 -26.99 -10.41 11.52
CA ALA A 485 -27.57 -11.74 11.42
C ALA A 485 -29.10 -11.76 11.51
N VAL A 486 -29.66 -11.01 12.46
CA VAL A 486 -31.12 -10.90 12.64
C VAL A 486 -31.78 -10.36 11.37
N VAL A 487 -31.20 -9.32 10.77
CA VAL A 487 -31.73 -8.75 9.53
C VAL A 487 -31.63 -9.75 8.38
N GLY A 488 -30.46 -10.38 8.19
CA GLY A 488 -30.24 -11.37 7.12
C GLY A 488 -31.16 -12.60 7.21
N LEU A 489 -31.54 -13.02 8.41
CA LEU A 489 -32.47 -14.15 8.61
C LEU A 489 -33.93 -13.80 8.30
N LYS A 490 -34.34 -12.55 8.53
CA LYS A 490 -35.74 -12.13 8.44
C LYS A 490 -36.09 -11.51 7.09
N ILE A 491 -35.13 -10.91 6.40
CA ILE A 491 -35.36 -10.26 5.12
C ILE A 491 -35.30 -11.26 3.96
N LYS A 492 -36.37 -11.31 3.16
CA LYS A 492 -36.41 -12.16 1.95
C LYS A 492 -35.52 -11.56 0.85
N GLY A 493 -34.74 -12.40 0.19
CA GLY A 493 -33.82 -11.99 -0.88
C GLY A 493 -32.55 -11.27 -0.38
N GLY A 494 -32.35 -11.19 0.94
CA GLY A 494 -31.08 -10.74 1.52
C GLY A 494 -30.05 -11.86 1.58
N ASN A 495 -28.83 -11.51 1.97
CA ASN A 495 -27.77 -12.48 2.18
C ASN A 495 -28.02 -13.25 3.48
N LYS A 496 -27.87 -14.56 3.43
CA LYS A 496 -27.89 -15.45 4.59
C LYS A 496 -26.53 -15.51 5.26
N VAL A 497 -26.54 -15.54 6.57
CA VAL A 497 -25.32 -15.71 7.35
C VAL A 497 -24.82 -17.15 7.28
N GLN A 498 -23.56 -17.31 6.91
CA GLN A 498 -22.85 -18.59 6.91
C GLN A 498 -22.03 -18.79 8.18
N LYS A 499 -21.43 -17.70 8.69
CA LYS A 499 -20.54 -17.71 9.87
C LYS A 499 -20.47 -16.31 10.45
N ILE A 500 -20.41 -16.22 11.79
CA ILE A 500 -20.19 -14.97 12.52
C ILE A 500 -19.05 -15.20 13.49
N THR A 501 -18.13 -14.25 13.60
CA THR A 501 -17.06 -14.28 14.61
C THR A 501 -16.79 -12.90 15.19
N ILE A 502 -16.51 -12.85 16.48
CA ILE A 502 -16.04 -11.64 17.20
C ILE A 502 -14.52 -11.68 17.44
N ILE A 503 -13.82 -12.64 16.81
CA ILE A 503 -12.37 -12.75 16.93
C ILE A 503 -11.71 -11.72 16.00
N PRO A 504 -10.86 -10.81 16.53
CA PRO A 504 -10.27 -9.74 15.74
C PRO A 504 -9.27 -10.26 14.71
N ARG A 505 -9.41 -9.82 13.46
CA ARG A 505 -8.52 -10.14 12.33
C ARG A 505 -8.24 -8.91 11.49
N GLY A 506 -6.97 -8.74 11.09
CA GLY A 506 -6.59 -7.57 10.30
C GLY A 506 -6.99 -6.26 10.99
N GLN A 507 -7.79 -5.43 10.34
CA GLN A 507 -8.34 -4.19 10.91
C GLN A 507 -9.73 -4.36 11.54
N ALA A 508 -10.39 -5.50 11.34
CA ALA A 508 -11.75 -5.77 11.82
C ALA A 508 -11.76 -6.31 13.26
N GLY A 509 -12.74 -5.87 14.06
CA GLY A 509 -12.99 -6.34 15.43
C GLY A 509 -13.74 -7.68 15.49
N GLY A 510 -14.56 -7.94 14.46
CA GLY A 510 -15.29 -9.17 14.17
C GLY A 510 -15.69 -9.14 12.70
N TYR A 511 -16.32 -10.20 12.20
CA TYR A 511 -16.91 -10.16 10.86
C TYR A 511 -18.05 -11.17 10.70
N ASN A 512 -18.97 -10.83 9.79
CA ASN A 512 -20.06 -11.68 9.34
C ASN A 512 -19.83 -12.15 7.90
N LEU A 513 -19.79 -13.47 7.67
CA LEU A 513 -19.78 -14.06 6.35
C LEU A 513 -21.22 -14.23 5.86
N MET A 514 -21.73 -13.23 5.14
CA MET A 514 -23.05 -13.28 4.52
C MET A 514 -22.96 -13.68 3.06
N MET A 515 -23.75 -14.66 2.64
CA MET A 515 -23.83 -15.11 1.25
C MET A 515 -25.27 -15.15 0.74
N PRO A 516 -25.50 -14.84 -0.54
CA PRO A 516 -26.83 -15.02 -1.12
C PRO A 516 -27.23 -16.50 -1.07
N GLU A 517 -28.54 -16.77 -0.98
CA GLU A 517 -29.06 -18.15 -1.03
C GLU A 517 -28.68 -18.87 -2.32
N GLU A 518 -28.64 -18.11 -3.43
CA GLU A 518 -28.33 -18.57 -4.77
C GLU A 518 -27.32 -17.62 -5.40
N GLU A 519 -26.26 -18.16 -6.01
CA GLU A 519 -25.32 -17.39 -6.83
C GLU A 519 -26.05 -17.03 -8.16
N LYS A 520 -26.58 -15.81 -8.23
CA LYS A 520 -27.29 -15.28 -9.41
C LYS A 520 -26.42 -14.25 -10.13
N TYR A 521 -26.53 -14.21 -11.46
CA TYR A 521 -25.89 -13.18 -12.28
C TYR A 521 -26.57 -11.81 -12.16
N ASN A 522 -27.89 -11.79 -12.01
CA ASN A 522 -28.69 -10.56 -12.00
C ASN A 522 -29.46 -10.44 -10.68
N HIS A 523 -29.48 -9.23 -10.11
CA HIS A 523 -30.22 -8.91 -8.90
C HIS A 523 -31.39 -7.97 -9.19
N SER A 524 -32.53 -8.22 -8.55
CA SER A 524 -33.67 -7.31 -8.56
C SER A 524 -33.44 -6.11 -7.63
N ARG A 525 -34.16 -4.99 -7.87
CA ARG A 525 -34.15 -3.83 -6.96
C ARG A 525 -34.46 -4.24 -5.51
N SER A 526 -35.41 -5.14 -5.31
CA SER A 526 -35.79 -5.64 -3.98
C SER A 526 -34.67 -6.40 -3.28
N GLU A 527 -33.93 -7.26 -4.01
CA GLU A 527 -32.78 -8.00 -3.46
C GLU A 527 -31.64 -7.04 -3.10
N LEU A 528 -31.35 -6.05 -3.95
CA LEU A 528 -30.32 -5.04 -3.66
C LEU A 528 -30.69 -4.19 -2.44
N CYS A 529 -31.94 -3.75 -2.33
CA CYS A 529 -32.43 -3.08 -1.13
C CYS A 529 -32.32 -3.98 0.11
N ALA A 530 -32.58 -5.29 -0.02
CA ALA A 530 -32.43 -6.24 1.07
C ALA A 530 -30.97 -6.40 1.52
N ILE A 531 -30.03 -6.45 0.57
CA ILE A 531 -28.58 -6.48 0.83
C ILE A 531 -28.15 -5.20 1.56
N ILE A 532 -28.57 -4.03 1.09
CA ILE A 532 -28.29 -2.74 1.75
C ILE A 532 -28.86 -2.73 3.18
N THR A 533 -30.09 -3.21 3.37
CA THR A 533 -30.72 -3.32 4.70
C THR A 533 -29.90 -4.21 5.63
N SER A 534 -29.36 -5.32 5.11
CA SER A 534 -28.47 -6.23 5.85
C SER A 534 -27.18 -5.55 6.31
N PHE A 535 -26.56 -4.71 5.46
CA PHE A 535 -25.39 -3.90 5.84
C PHE A 535 -25.71 -2.83 6.89
N MET A 536 -26.93 -2.29 6.92
CA MET A 536 -27.32 -1.33 7.96
C MET A 536 -27.60 -2.00 9.32
N GLY A 537 -27.78 -3.33 9.35
CA GLY A 537 -28.19 -4.08 10.54
C GLY A 537 -27.29 -3.90 11.76
N GLY A 538 -25.97 -3.94 11.59
CA GLY A 538 -25.03 -3.81 12.72
C GLY A 538 -25.08 -2.44 13.38
N ARG A 539 -24.99 -1.37 12.57
CA ARG A 539 -25.12 0.02 13.04
C ARG A 539 -26.46 0.27 13.75
N VAL A 540 -27.55 -0.26 13.21
CA VAL A 540 -28.88 -0.09 13.79
C VAL A 540 -29.00 -0.84 15.12
N ALA A 541 -28.44 -2.05 15.23
CA ALA A 541 -28.41 -2.78 16.50
C ALA A 541 -27.64 -1.99 17.57
N GLU A 542 -26.47 -1.44 17.25
CA GLU A 542 -25.74 -0.56 18.16
C GLU A 542 -26.56 0.67 18.55
N ALA A 543 -27.23 1.31 17.59
CA ALA A 543 -28.03 2.50 17.84
C ALA A 543 -29.25 2.23 18.76
N ILE A 544 -29.88 1.06 18.64
CA ILE A 544 -30.99 0.64 19.51
C ILE A 544 -30.51 0.40 20.94
N ILE A 545 -29.35 -0.24 21.12
CA ILE A 545 -28.85 -0.65 22.43
C ILE A 545 -28.13 0.50 23.16
N TYR A 546 -27.24 1.21 22.46
CA TYR A 546 -26.36 2.24 23.04
C TYR A 546 -26.83 3.67 22.77
N GLY A 547 -27.79 3.87 21.85
CA GLY A 547 -28.25 5.18 21.40
C GLY A 547 -27.40 5.74 20.25
N LYS A 548 -27.98 6.68 19.48
CA LYS A 548 -27.37 7.30 18.29
C LYS A 548 -25.97 7.88 18.52
N ASP A 549 -25.75 8.51 19.67
CA ASP A 549 -24.49 9.18 19.99
C ASP A 549 -23.34 8.21 20.31
N ASN A 550 -23.65 6.94 20.57
CA ASN A 550 -22.69 5.90 20.95
C ASN A 550 -22.49 4.84 19.86
N VAL A 551 -22.95 5.10 18.64
CA VAL A 551 -22.69 4.23 17.48
C VAL A 551 -21.19 4.25 17.17
N SER A 552 -20.62 3.07 16.96
CA SER A 552 -19.19 2.85 16.73
C SER A 552 -18.75 3.24 15.32
N THR A 553 -17.45 3.48 15.16
CA THR A 553 -16.80 3.59 13.84
C THR A 553 -16.66 2.25 13.12
N GLY A 554 -16.96 1.13 13.79
CA GLY A 554 -16.92 -0.22 13.24
C GLY A 554 -17.81 -0.42 12.01
N ALA A 555 -18.90 0.33 11.89
CA ALA A 555 -19.83 0.25 10.75
C ALA A 555 -19.32 0.91 9.45
N SER A 556 -18.11 1.49 9.43
CA SER A 556 -17.59 2.24 8.28
C SER A 556 -17.56 1.43 6.97
N ASP A 557 -17.10 0.18 7.04
CA ASP A 557 -17.02 -0.69 5.86
C ASP A 557 -18.41 -1.08 5.33
N ASP A 558 -19.37 -1.27 6.24
CA ASP A 558 -20.76 -1.60 5.88
C ASP A 558 -21.44 -0.41 5.20
N ILE A 559 -21.21 0.81 5.70
CA ILE A 559 -21.69 2.05 5.09
C ILE A 559 -21.08 2.23 3.70
N ALA A 560 -19.77 1.98 3.56
CA ALA A 560 -19.10 2.10 2.27
C ALA A 560 -19.68 1.12 1.22
N LYS A 561 -19.90 -0.15 1.62
CA LYS A 561 -20.51 -1.18 0.74
C LYS A 561 -21.94 -0.83 0.37
N ALA A 562 -22.77 -0.47 1.36
CA ALA A 562 -24.15 -0.06 1.15
C ALA A 562 -24.27 1.15 0.22
N THR A 563 -23.43 2.17 0.44
CA THR A 563 -23.39 3.38 -0.37
C THR A 563 -22.93 3.08 -1.80
N SER A 564 -21.93 2.21 -1.97
CA SER A 564 -21.47 1.79 -3.30
C SER A 564 -22.59 1.09 -4.09
N ILE A 565 -23.32 0.17 -3.45
CA ILE A 565 -24.45 -0.51 -4.10
C ILE A 565 -25.56 0.49 -4.43
N ALA A 566 -25.95 1.35 -3.48
CA ALA A 566 -26.98 2.37 -3.71
C ALA A 566 -26.59 3.32 -4.86
N ARG A 567 -25.32 3.72 -4.94
CA ARG A 567 -24.81 4.54 -6.03
C ARG A 567 -24.90 3.81 -7.37
N LYS A 568 -24.48 2.55 -7.46
CA LYS A 568 -24.61 1.73 -8.69
C LYS A 568 -26.06 1.52 -9.10
N MET A 569 -26.98 1.34 -8.14
CA MET A 569 -28.42 1.29 -8.42
C MET A 569 -28.90 2.56 -9.13
N VAL A 570 -28.41 3.73 -8.71
CA VAL A 570 -28.82 5.02 -9.26
C VAL A 570 -28.07 5.36 -10.56
N THR A 571 -26.76 5.13 -10.64
CA THR A 571 -25.90 5.65 -11.72
C THR A 571 -25.59 4.65 -12.83
N GLU A 572 -25.62 3.34 -12.56
CA GLU A 572 -25.22 2.30 -13.52
C GLU A 572 -26.38 1.41 -13.95
N TRP A 573 -27.22 0.98 -13.00
CA TRP A 573 -28.26 -0.03 -13.24
C TRP A 573 -29.64 0.57 -13.54
N GLY A 574 -29.82 1.89 -13.37
CA GLY A 574 -31.07 2.56 -13.69
C GLY A 574 -32.25 2.11 -12.82
N LEU A 575 -31.98 1.80 -11.55
CA LEU A 575 -32.92 1.28 -10.56
C LEU A 575 -33.43 2.37 -9.60
N SER A 576 -33.41 3.64 -9.98
CA SER A 576 -33.91 4.78 -9.20
C SER A 576 -35.00 5.55 -9.93
N ASP A 577 -35.57 6.56 -9.26
CA ASP A 577 -36.62 7.40 -9.82
C ASP A 577 -36.07 8.34 -10.94
N LEU A 578 -34.75 8.38 -11.14
CA LEU A 578 -34.08 9.07 -12.26
C LEU A 578 -34.21 8.32 -13.60
N GLY A 579 -34.74 7.09 -13.56
CA GLY A 579 -35.01 6.29 -14.73
C GLY A 579 -33.83 5.43 -15.21
N PRO A 580 -34.01 4.68 -16.31
CA PRO A 580 -33.07 3.68 -16.79
C PRO A 580 -31.92 4.32 -17.61
N ILE A 581 -31.20 5.27 -17.03
CA ILE A 581 -30.09 6.00 -17.67
C ILE A 581 -28.78 5.64 -16.96
N LYS A 582 -27.74 5.36 -17.75
CA LYS A 582 -26.38 5.15 -17.24
C LYS A 582 -25.66 6.50 -17.15
N TYR A 583 -25.55 7.04 -15.95
CA TYR A 583 -24.89 8.31 -15.64
C TYR A 583 -23.36 8.17 -15.49
N GLU A 584 -22.89 6.98 -15.10
CA GLU A 584 -21.47 6.70 -14.86
C GLU A 584 -20.99 5.43 -15.55
N GLU A 585 -19.72 5.44 -15.98
CA GLU A 585 -19.02 4.24 -16.44
C GLU A 585 -18.22 3.62 -15.29
N ASP A 586 -18.21 2.30 -15.23
CA ASP A 586 -17.62 1.51 -14.14
C ASP A 586 -16.15 1.91 -13.92
N SER A 587 -15.84 2.40 -12.72
CA SER A 587 -14.55 3.00 -12.38
C SER A 587 -13.49 1.98 -11.93
N SER A 588 -13.57 0.73 -12.39
CA SER A 588 -12.64 -0.35 -12.03
C SER A 588 -11.22 -0.17 -12.60
N ASN A 589 -10.95 0.97 -13.24
CA ASN A 589 -9.68 1.31 -13.87
C ASN A 589 -8.81 2.25 -13.02
N PRO A 590 -7.82 1.73 -12.25
CA PRO A 590 -6.79 2.54 -11.60
C PRO A 590 -5.73 3.01 -12.60
N PHE A 591 -6.14 3.70 -13.67
CA PHE A 591 -5.20 4.37 -14.54
C PHE A 591 -4.83 5.72 -13.92
N LEU A 592 -3.62 5.79 -13.35
CA LEU A 592 -2.96 7.02 -12.92
C LEU A 592 -2.94 8.02 -14.09
N GLY A 593 -3.93 8.92 -14.11
CA GLY A 593 -4.12 9.92 -15.15
C GLY A 593 -5.57 10.09 -15.61
N ARG A 594 -6.45 9.10 -15.43
CA ARG A 594 -7.86 9.20 -15.83
C ARG A 594 -8.75 9.71 -14.69
N ASP A 595 -8.39 9.47 -13.44
CA ASP A 595 -9.14 10.00 -12.28
C ASP A 595 -9.03 11.53 -12.14
N TYR A 596 -7.93 12.15 -12.59
CA TYR A 596 -7.80 13.62 -12.58
C TYR A 596 -8.64 14.33 -13.67
N MET A 597 -9.13 13.59 -14.67
CA MET A 597 -9.96 14.11 -15.77
C MET A 597 -11.37 13.48 -15.80
N LYS A 598 -11.87 12.96 -14.68
CA LYS A 598 -13.30 12.63 -14.55
C LYS A 598 -14.10 13.93 -14.45
N ASN A 599 -14.40 14.53 -15.59
CA ASN A 599 -15.58 15.37 -15.67
C ASN A 599 -16.77 14.45 -15.43
N ALA A 600 -17.52 14.67 -14.33
CA ALA A 600 -18.85 14.09 -14.18
C ALA A 600 -19.58 14.34 -15.51
N SER A 601 -20.01 13.28 -16.20
CA SER A 601 -20.65 13.40 -17.51
C SER A 601 -22.08 13.98 -17.43
N PHE A 602 -22.44 14.50 -16.26
CA PHE A 602 -23.75 15.00 -15.89
C PHE A 602 -23.62 16.36 -15.20
N SER A 603 -24.70 17.15 -15.25
CA SER A 603 -24.72 18.49 -14.65
C SER A 603 -24.69 18.44 -13.12
N SER A 604 -24.31 19.54 -12.47
CA SER A 604 -24.33 19.63 -11.00
C SER A 604 -25.71 19.34 -10.41
N LYS A 605 -26.78 19.73 -11.11
CA LYS A 605 -28.16 19.43 -10.72
C LYS A 605 -28.44 17.92 -10.69
N ILE A 606 -28.05 17.20 -11.74
CA ILE A 606 -28.18 15.73 -11.77
C ILE A 606 -27.32 15.09 -10.67
N GLY A 607 -26.14 15.64 -10.40
CA GLY A 607 -25.30 15.19 -9.27
C GLY A 607 -26.03 15.31 -7.92
N GLN A 608 -26.71 16.43 -7.67
CA GLN A 608 -27.53 16.60 -6.47
C GLN A 608 -28.68 15.60 -6.41
N GLU A 609 -29.39 15.39 -7.52
CA GLU A 609 -30.49 14.42 -7.61
C GLU A 609 -30.01 12.98 -7.34
N ILE A 610 -28.83 12.60 -7.84
CA ILE A 610 -28.19 11.31 -7.55
C ILE A 610 -27.92 11.16 -6.04
N ASP A 611 -27.33 12.17 -5.41
CA ASP A 611 -27.00 12.14 -3.98
C ASP A 611 -28.26 12.06 -3.09
N GLU A 612 -29.35 12.73 -3.51
CA GLU A 612 -30.65 12.67 -2.84
C GLU A 612 -31.26 11.26 -2.94
N GLU A 613 -31.24 10.64 -4.11
CA GLU A 613 -31.74 9.28 -4.31
C GLU A 613 -30.92 8.23 -3.56
N ILE A 614 -29.58 8.35 -3.53
CA ILE A 614 -28.72 7.48 -2.72
C ILE A 614 -29.11 7.60 -1.24
N ARG A 615 -29.24 8.83 -0.73
CA ARG A 615 -29.63 9.07 0.67
C ARG A 615 -31.00 8.46 0.98
N LYS A 616 -31.97 8.59 0.07
CA LYS A 616 -33.31 7.99 0.18
C LYS A 616 -33.25 6.47 0.29
N ILE A 617 -32.44 5.81 -0.53
CA ILE A 617 -32.27 4.35 -0.49
C ILE A 617 -31.67 3.91 0.86
N ILE A 618 -30.62 4.59 1.33
CA ILE A 618 -29.94 4.25 2.58
C ILE A 618 -30.83 4.45 3.80
N LEU A 619 -31.51 5.60 3.91
CA LEU A 619 -32.38 5.89 5.06
C LEU A 619 -33.59 4.95 5.14
N ASN A 620 -34.17 4.58 3.99
CA ASN A 620 -35.23 3.56 3.94
C ASN A 620 -34.73 2.18 4.39
N ALA A 621 -33.51 1.81 4.00
CA ALA A 621 -32.88 0.57 4.46
C ALA A 621 -32.59 0.60 5.97
N GLU A 622 -32.14 1.73 6.51
CA GLU A 622 -31.93 1.93 7.96
C GLU A 622 -33.24 1.80 8.73
N LYS A 623 -34.33 2.43 8.25
CA LYS A 623 -35.68 2.29 8.81
C LYS A 623 -36.13 0.84 8.84
N LYS A 624 -35.99 0.12 7.73
CA LYS A 624 -36.41 -1.28 7.63
C LYS A 624 -35.59 -2.20 8.54
N ALA A 625 -34.29 -1.96 8.65
CA ALA A 625 -33.43 -2.68 9.59
C ALA A 625 -33.87 -2.43 11.04
N HIS A 626 -34.24 -1.20 11.38
CA HIS A 626 -34.73 -0.82 12.70
C HIS A 626 -36.02 -1.54 13.07
N GLU A 627 -36.99 -1.58 12.15
CA GLU A 627 -38.25 -2.30 12.35
C GLU A 627 -38.00 -3.81 12.59
N ILE A 628 -37.15 -4.43 11.77
CA ILE A 628 -36.84 -5.86 11.88
C ILE A 628 -36.14 -6.17 13.22
N ILE A 629 -35.12 -5.41 13.59
CA ILE A 629 -34.37 -5.66 14.84
C ILE A 629 -35.25 -5.39 16.05
N SER A 630 -36.06 -4.32 16.02
CA SER A 630 -36.98 -3.99 17.11
C SER A 630 -38.06 -5.06 17.33
N GLN A 631 -38.57 -5.66 16.26
CA GLN A 631 -39.53 -6.78 16.36
C GLN A 631 -38.89 -8.10 16.82
N ASN A 632 -37.57 -8.25 16.66
CA ASN A 632 -36.84 -9.49 16.94
C ASN A 632 -35.74 -9.31 18.01
N ARG A 633 -35.97 -8.44 19.01
CA ARG A 633 -34.99 -8.16 20.09
C ARG A 633 -34.55 -9.41 20.85
N GLU A 634 -35.46 -10.34 21.11
CA GLU A 634 -35.13 -11.60 21.79
C GLU A 634 -34.13 -12.44 20.98
N LEU A 635 -34.30 -12.47 19.65
CA LEU A 635 -33.37 -13.17 18.76
C LEU A 635 -32.00 -12.49 18.74
N LEU A 636 -31.95 -11.16 18.79
CA LEU A 636 -30.70 -10.39 18.88
C LEU A 636 -29.91 -10.77 20.14
N GLU A 637 -30.58 -10.80 21.29
CA GLU A 637 -29.96 -11.18 22.57
C GLU A 637 -29.44 -12.62 22.56
N LEU A 638 -30.21 -13.57 22.03
CA LEU A 638 -29.77 -14.97 21.94
C LEU A 638 -28.53 -15.15 21.05
N ILE A 639 -28.48 -14.46 19.91
CA ILE A 639 -27.32 -14.53 19.00
C ILE A 639 -26.10 -13.86 19.64
N LYS A 640 -26.27 -12.70 20.28
CA LYS A 640 -25.20 -12.03 21.04
C LYS A 640 -24.67 -12.94 22.14
N ASP A 641 -25.54 -13.58 22.92
CA ASP A 641 -25.12 -14.48 24.00
C ASP A 641 -24.34 -15.68 23.45
N ALA A 642 -24.78 -16.27 22.33
CA ALA A 642 -24.08 -17.36 21.67
C ALA A 642 -22.67 -16.92 21.20
N LEU A 643 -22.53 -15.70 20.67
CA LEU A 643 -21.26 -15.13 20.27
C LEU A 643 -20.32 -14.90 21.46
N ILE A 644 -20.82 -14.40 22.58
CA ILE A 644 -19.99 -14.20 23.77
C ILE A 644 -19.48 -15.53 24.34
N ILE A 645 -20.25 -16.61 24.23
CA ILE A 645 -19.87 -17.93 24.75
C ILE A 645 -18.84 -18.61 23.85
N LYS A 646 -19.05 -18.63 22.52
CA LYS A 646 -18.26 -19.44 21.58
C LYS A 646 -17.27 -18.61 20.76
N GLU A 647 -17.37 -17.29 20.79
CA GLU A 647 -16.68 -16.30 19.94
C GLU A 647 -16.98 -16.43 18.44
N THR A 648 -17.37 -17.61 17.97
CA THR A 648 -17.70 -17.92 16.58
C THR A 648 -18.89 -18.87 16.52
N ILE A 649 -19.91 -18.52 15.74
CA ILE A 649 -21.09 -19.36 15.49
C ILE A 649 -21.31 -19.54 13.99
N VAL A 650 -21.78 -20.72 13.60
CA VAL A 650 -22.02 -21.09 12.19
C VAL A 650 -23.51 -21.06 11.84
N ALA A 651 -23.82 -21.08 10.54
CA ALA A 651 -25.19 -21.06 10.01
C ALA A 651 -26.13 -22.04 10.72
N GLU A 652 -25.69 -23.27 10.96
CA GLU A 652 -26.51 -24.32 11.55
C GLU A 652 -26.94 -23.97 12.99
N GLU A 653 -26.05 -23.34 13.76
CA GLU A 653 -26.33 -22.88 15.13
C GLU A 653 -27.25 -21.66 15.12
N ILE A 654 -27.03 -20.74 14.18
CA ILE A 654 -27.85 -19.54 14.00
C ILE A 654 -29.28 -19.94 13.61
N GLU A 655 -29.43 -20.87 12.67
CA GLU A 655 -30.73 -21.40 12.24
C GLU A 655 -31.44 -22.14 13.39
N TYR A 656 -30.71 -22.90 14.20
CA TYR A 656 -31.26 -23.53 15.40
C TYR A 656 -31.81 -22.50 16.38
N ILE A 657 -31.04 -21.44 16.67
CA ILE A 657 -31.46 -20.35 17.57
C ILE A 657 -32.70 -19.66 17.00
N ALA A 658 -32.69 -19.33 15.70
CA ALA A 658 -33.79 -18.64 15.04
C ALA A 658 -35.09 -19.45 15.01
N LYS A 659 -35.00 -20.79 14.93
CA LYS A 659 -36.17 -21.68 14.88
C LYS A 659 -36.72 -22.01 16.26
N ASN A 660 -35.85 -22.27 17.23
CA ASN A 660 -36.23 -22.75 18.55
C ASN A 660 -36.33 -21.63 19.60
N MET A 661 -35.88 -20.42 19.28
CA MET A 661 -35.80 -19.27 20.18
C MET A 661 -35.06 -19.60 21.49
N LYS A 662 -34.04 -20.47 21.40
CA LYS A 662 -33.25 -20.97 22.52
C LYS A 662 -31.82 -21.25 22.08
N LEU A 663 -30.89 -21.12 23.03
CA LEU A 663 -29.51 -21.54 22.85
C LEU A 663 -29.44 -23.08 22.69
N PRO A 664 -28.52 -23.61 21.88
CA PRO A 664 -28.21 -25.04 21.86
C PRO A 664 -27.85 -25.56 23.26
N GLU A 665 -28.16 -26.83 23.57
CA GLU A 665 -27.91 -27.41 24.89
C GLU A 665 -26.43 -27.32 25.32
N GLU A 666 -25.51 -27.47 24.37
CA GLU A 666 -24.07 -27.33 24.60
C GLU A 666 -23.69 -25.91 25.06
N LEU A 667 -24.20 -24.89 24.38
CA LEU A 667 -23.97 -23.49 24.74
C LEU A 667 -24.64 -23.13 26.07
N THR A 668 -25.80 -23.72 26.35
CA THR A 668 -26.52 -23.50 27.61
C THR A 668 -25.71 -24.00 28.80
N LYS A 669 -25.15 -25.20 28.71
CA LYS A 669 -24.24 -25.75 29.74
C LYS A 669 -22.99 -24.89 29.92
N THR A 670 -22.41 -24.40 28.83
CA THR A 670 -21.24 -23.52 28.90
C THR A 670 -21.58 -22.19 29.57
N LYS A 671 -22.76 -21.61 29.28
CA LYS A 671 -23.24 -20.40 29.95
C LYS A 671 -23.42 -20.61 31.47
N GLU A 672 -23.94 -21.77 31.87
CA GLU A 672 -24.07 -22.16 33.28
C GLU A 672 -22.71 -22.27 33.96
N ASN A 673 -21.73 -22.92 33.33
CA ASN A 673 -20.37 -23.01 33.86
C ASN A 673 -19.69 -21.63 34.01
N LEU A 674 -19.86 -20.74 33.02
CA LEU A 674 -19.33 -19.37 33.08
C LEU A 674 -19.97 -18.56 34.23
N LYS A 675 -21.22 -18.86 34.59
CA LYS A 675 -21.89 -18.22 35.73
C LYS A 675 -21.25 -18.58 37.07
N GLU A 676 -20.71 -19.78 37.18
CA GLU A 676 -19.99 -20.23 38.38
C GLU A 676 -18.55 -19.70 38.44
N GLU A 677 -17.94 -19.41 37.28
CA GLU A 677 -16.56 -18.93 37.17
C GLU A 677 -16.40 -17.42 37.38
N TYR A 678 -17.37 -16.62 36.92
CA TYR A 678 -17.32 -15.15 37.02
C TYR A 678 -17.99 -14.62 38.29
N SER A 679 -17.52 -13.47 38.79
CA SER A 679 -18.25 -12.77 39.85
C SER A 679 -19.65 -12.39 39.37
N GLU A 680 -20.65 -12.39 40.26
CA GLU A 680 -22.03 -12.07 39.88
C GLU A 680 -22.14 -10.71 39.15
N LYS A 681 -21.30 -9.74 39.54
CA LYS A 681 -21.22 -8.43 38.90
C LYS A 681 -20.63 -8.53 37.48
N ASP A 682 -19.55 -9.26 37.29
CA ASP A 682 -18.90 -9.39 35.97
C ASP A 682 -19.73 -10.24 35.01
N PHE A 683 -20.37 -11.30 35.51
CA PHE A 683 -21.32 -12.10 34.75
C PHE A 683 -22.52 -11.27 34.32
N ASN A 684 -23.05 -10.43 35.22
CA ASN A 684 -24.13 -9.51 34.88
C ASN A 684 -23.67 -8.45 33.88
N VAL A 685 -22.44 -7.94 33.94
CA VAL A 685 -21.92 -7.04 32.89
C VAL A 685 -21.79 -7.75 31.54
N LEU A 686 -21.43 -9.03 31.54
CA LEU A 686 -21.25 -9.82 30.32
C LEU A 686 -22.58 -10.22 29.66
N PHE A 687 -23.60 -10.55 30.47
CA PHE A 687 -24.85 -11.16 30.00
C PHE A 687 -26.13 -10.40 30.34
N ASN A 688 -26.16 -9.60 31.42
CA ASN A 688 -27.40 -9.01 31.96
C ASN A 688 -27.45 -7.46 32.03
N GLU A 689 -26.36 -6.71 31.80
CA GLU A 689 -26.38 -5.24 31.87
C GLU A 689 -25.16 -4.58 31.20
N VAL A 690 -25.43 -3.82 30.13
CA VAL A 690 -24.69 -2.58 29.89
C VAL A 690 -25.17 -1.62 30.97
N LEU A 691 -24.41 -1.50 32.06
CA LEU A 691 -24.53 -0.52 33.14
C LEU A 691 -25.67 0.50 32.99
N GLY A 692 -26.77 0.25 33.70
CA GLY A 692 -27.79 1.24 33.98
C GLY A 692 -29.17 0.74 33.66
N GLN A 693 -29.99 0.65 34.71
CA GLN A 693 -31.44 0.82 34.65
C GLN A 693 -31.80 2.09 33.84
N LYS A 694 -31.81 1.98 32.52
CA LYS A 694 -32.82 2.64 31.70
C LYS A 694 -33.75 1.51 31.32
N ASN A 695 -35.00 1.62 31.76
CA ASN A 695 -36.08 0.97 31.05
C ASN A 695 -35.84 1.25 29.56
N ILE A 696 -35.44 0.24 28.79
CA ILE A 696 -35.31 0.29 27.32
C ILE A 696 -36.74 0.28 26.73
N SER A 697 -37.64 1.08 27.30
CA SER A 697 -39.00 1.29 26.86
C SER A 697 -39.10 2.48 25.90
N GLU A 698 -38.14 3.42 25.94
CA GLU A 698 -38.05 4.49 24.97
C GLU A 698 -36.94 4.18 23.97
N ASP A 699 -37.35 3.69 22.80
CA ASP A 699 -36.50 3.66 21.61
C ASP A 699 -36.25 5.10 21.14
N LYS A 700 -35.33 5.80 21.81
CA LYS A 700 -34.99 7.19 21.51
C LYS A 700 -34.50 7.33 20.05
N TYR A 701 -33.86 6.29 19.54
CA TYR A 701 -33.36 6.24 18.18
C TYR A 701 -34.49 6.25 17.13
N LYS A 702 -35.64 5.62 17.40
CA LYS A 702 -36.83 5.71 16.54
C LYS A 702 -37.24 7.17 16.26
N ASN A 703 -37.37 7.98 17.31
CA ASN A 703 -37.75 9.40 17.16
C ASN A 703 -36.71 10.21 16.38
N ASP A 704 -35.43 9.90 16.57
CA ASP A 704 -34.33 10.59 15.87
C ASP A 704 -34.27 10.18 14.39
N LEU A 705 -34.58 8.92 14.08
CA LEU A 705 -34.67 8.40 12.71
C LEU A 705 -35.89 8.98 11.97
N GLU A 706 -37.05 9.06 12.63
CA GLU A 706 -38.25 9.69 12.07
C GLU A 706 -38.00 11.16 11.71
N LYS A 707 -37.30 11.93 12.56
CA LYS A 707 -36.91 13.32 12.24
C LYS A 707 -35.96 13.42 11.04
N GLU A 708 -35.04 12.47 10.87
CA GLU A 708 -34.15 12.47 9.71
C GLU A 708 -34.88 12.11 8.41
N LEU A 709 -35.82 11.18 8.46
CA LEU A 709 -36.68 10.84 7.34
C LEU A 709 -37.55 12.03 6.93
N GLU A 710 -38.17 12.73 7.89
CA GLU A 710 -38.95 13.94 7.66
C GLU A 710 -38.11 15.06 7.02
N LYS A 711 -36.89 15.29 7.54
CA LYS A 711 -35.97 16.30 7.01
C LYS A 711 -35.66 16.09 5.53
N HIS A 712 -35.65 14.85 5.07
CA HIS A 712 -35.37 14.48 3.69
C HIS A 712 -36.63 14.17 2.86
N SER A 713 -37.82 14.54 3.37
CA SER A 713 -39.11 14.31 2.70
C SER A 713 -39.37 12.85 2.34
N ILE A 714 -38.82 11.92 3.13
CA ILE A 714 -39.02 10.48 2.98
C ILE A 714 -40.18 10.12 3.92
N ASN A 715 -41.40 10.46 3.54
CA ASN A 715 -42.59 10.15 4.34
C ASN A 715 -43.30 8.88 3.85
N ASP A 716 -43.78 8.13 4.85
CA ASP A 716 -44.54 6.89 4.73
C ASP A 716 -45.66 6.96 3.70
N ASP A 717 -45.83 5.88 2.96
CA ASP A 717 -47.03 5.52 2.21
C ASP A 717 -48.26 5.58 3.13
N LYS A 718 -48.80 6.77 3.38
CA LYS A 718 -50.22 6.93 3.68
C LYS A 718 -50.95 6.67 2.38
N SER A 719 -51.25 5.39 2.17
CA SER A 719 -52.44 4.88 1.48
C SER A 719 -53.22 5.93 0.70
N ASN A 720 -53.22 5.79 -0.62
CA ASN A 720 -54.27 6.26 -1.51
C ASN A 720 -55.67 5.89 -0.96
N THR A 721 -56.24 6.76 -0.14
CA THR A 721 -57.67 6.82 0.14
C THR A 721 -58.08 8.29 0.19
N ASN A 722 -57.89 8.97 -0.93
CA ASN A 722 -58.72 10.13 -1.28
C ASN A 722 -59.44 9.75 -2.58
N THR A 723 -60.53 9.01 -2.44
CA THR A 723 -61.59 9.00 -3.45
C THR A 723 -62.14 10.42 -3.51
N ASP A 724 -61.85 11.10 -4.61
CA ASP A 724 -62.47 12.37 -4.99
C ASP A 724 -63.95 12.13 -5.33
N PRO A 725 -64.93 12.69 -4.60
CA PRO A 725 -66.35 12.50 -4.88
C PRO A 725 -66.90 13.55 -5.86
N SER A 726 -66.07 14.13 -6.75
CA SER A 726 -66.50 15.23 -7.63
C SER A 726 -66.54 14.93 -9.13
N LEU A 727 -66.54 13.65 -9.53
CA LEU A 727 -66.74 13.26 -10.94
C LEU A 727 -67.80 12.15 -11.08
N GLU A 728 -69.04 12.47 -10.74
CA GLU A 728 -70.23 11.88 -11.36
C GLU A 728 -71.04 13.01 -12.03
N ASN A 729 -70.86 13.15 -13.34
CA ASN A 729 -71.87 13.55 -14.32
C ASN A 729 -71.36 13.29 -15.74
#